data_AF-A0A329RHP0-F1
#
_entry.id   AF-A0A329RHP0-F1
#
_cell.length_a   1.000
_cell.length_b   1.000
_cell.length_c   1.000
_cell.angle_alpha   90.00
_cell.angle_beta   90.00
_cell.angle_gamma   90.00
#
_symmetry.space_group_name_H-M   'P 1'
#
loop_
_entity.id
_entity.type
_entity.pdbx_description
1 polymer ?
#
loop_
_entity_poly.entity_id
_entity_poly.type
_entity_poly.pdbx_seq_one_letter_code
_entity_poly.pdbx_strand_id
1 'polypeptide(L)'
;MASVVPLPPSIDELPPEVLAIGASVATSFVDPLELQNSIQRAGRALLKVIDAANLSSECQNSLAVMAASGQALELRFVEEIQNTEVLAGPFQESAVKHIAELRETMANCATKSSVPVVELLSLWSVVHASVSDVITGATNHEVLETVDDIGDNAKAIGKLLTAALASSSVLTSTVSDELREALHHLTETGTPVADHLVKNLHRQIGEFREVLSEQDWNELRSRCSQSITSEWKALGDAVDSATDQAKEATGFIKLTASEIFDSPYAKAIAAQGFAGMDGDLGQSRDVIDAALDAVRDGGTAAFSAFAACLARSGLPPLLRVEIARDFFQTVGLFFNGLYVSVLDFFGKHQVLNGLNNFLKGLRGAYDVMAVNVLALIDKSSQNRALLVDFAVGILLTAIGIVYVSFLWFAFSGRHLHRRADEVRQGHEAVTWAVLAKKQKMRVKLFTYVITACLTVYLPLTRLCLDVLVAAAMNRSMFDNREATSASDLILSRFKDAKAWPAIVVAAVVLLLTFTIPLPWLLVRAIAENRPTGSLEDPLVTHDLDGEIVPFDDKVYARLVARDPSQLRCPYRSLYAGFEQKWSYYKVLQLLVKLALALVIVLAATADDRIRGILSCAIYVTVVAISSYGTPFSDPLNNVMEISGKITALTTCVGGALAAFIDMKQAKSKPLELVAAIVSVVHIVNFFVMLVVLLLGMKGARLFLKNLLGWITFSDTSRGLEDAPAKNVLPRWDVDKEAKHRVWQAFWRSILLELTQNTSKFKENTGELTVVHRLEALEQAVVASGVRRVRSHWTGEEHPYTSKLRQATRSALEGVDVFWDDASGARDGHLDSKSFFGKMYVLPYPFHCVMVYDDSKDEAVIHDEAETPAQSKLAKLLFLNFSPKIVAKRDLRQKLRVLSAQATNIDFPFSRQEQATVEDGTVTRTDSEGNSHTETRYSTVSFTCYYTYGVIHVATKGDTSKRIMAEGFDVTMTYRDGHGDAVAPHTGKVHHLQNRVASIGPDHIGLSSTMDESEQLRTIFEQTKDVWGPGVKELREQQQQYRQELERKHAEANATLSDAFWYFVYNNPHISRQELEFHLKHREGNPQLQSLTETHQSALDSLYLRIKFIHSHPAVTFWFVFWDDVYARNGEMKGIRKCKADFEPLQPTAICYHVMRRPDLESWLCKRRLVGNHRLFHSRLLDLLYSQMNKRLEDKNA
;
A
#
# COMPACT_ATOMS: atom_id res chain seq x y z
N MET A 1 -14.19 -19.12 -69.65
CA MET A 1 -14.56 -18.23 -68.53
C MET A 1 -13.84 -18.77 -67.30
N ALA A 2 -13.02 -18.05 -66.55
CA ALA A 2 -12.39 -16.75 -66.67
C ALA A 2 -11.15 -16.82 -65.75
N SER A 3 -9.94 -16.65 -66.26
CA SER A 3 -9.10 -15.45 -66.11
C SER A 3 -8.83 -15.03 -64.66
N VAL A 4 -7.58 -15.27 -64.25
CA VAL A 4 -6.85 -14.66 -63.14
C VAL A 4 -6.58 -13.17 -63.42
N VAL A 5 -6.37 -12.38 -62.34
CA VAL A 5 -5.48 -11.19 -62.14
C VAL A 5 -6.20 -10.09 -61.30
N PRO A 6 -5.58 -9.39 -60.32
CA PRO A 6 -4.78 -9.81 -59.15
C PRO A 6 -5.30 -9.18 -57.81
N LEU A 7 -4.68 -9.49 -56.68
CA LEU A 7 -4.85 -8.76 -55.40
C LEU A 7 -4.32 -7.31 -55.47
N PRO A 8 -4.84 -6.37 -54.65
CA PRO A 8 -4.05 -5.28 -54.07
C PRO A 8 -3.50 -5.66 -52.66
N PRO A 9 -2.44 -4.97 -52.19
CA PRO A 9 -1.33 -5.54 -51.40
C PRO A 9 -1.50 -5.51 -49.86
N SER A 10 -0.61 -6.23 -49.17
CA SER A 10 -0.39 -6.20 -47.71
C SER A 10 0.36 -4.93 -47.27
N ILE A 11 0.18 -4.57 -45.99
CA ILE A 11 0.56 -3.30 -45.33
C ILE A 11 2.08 -3.03 -45.25
N ASP A 12 2.93 -3.92 -45.74
CA ASP A 12 4.39 -3.69 -45.82
C ASP A 12 4.85 -2.85 -47.04
N GLU A 13 3.93 -2.34 -47.88
CA GLU A 13 4.25 -1.45 -49.01
C GLU A 13 3.71 -0.01 -48.91
N LEU A 14 3.10 0.40 -47.79
CA LEU A 14 2.66 1.79 -47.66
C LEU A 14 3.86 2.71 -47.29
N PRO A 15 4.04 3.86 -47.99
CA PRO A 15 5.13 4.78 -47.70
C PRO A 15 5.10 5.24 -46.23
N PRO A 16 6.23 5.71 -45.68
CA PRO A 16 6.38 6.08 -44.26
C PRO A 16 5.37 7.13 -43.75
N GLU A 17 4.61 7.72 -44.67
CA GLU A 17 3.59 8.73 -44.43
C GLU A 17 2.25 8.16 -43.96
N VAL A 18 2.00 6.83 -44.04
CA VAL A 18 0.74 6.21 -43.55
C VAL A 18 0.84 5.65 -42.12
N LEU A 19 2.04 5.52 -41.56
CA LEU A 19 2.26 5.25 -40.14
C LEU A 19 2.20 6.52 -39.26
N ALA A 20 1.86 7.68 -39.85
CA ALA A 20 1.85 8.97 -39.18
C ALA A 20 0.49 9.40 -38.58
N ILE A 21 -0.47 8.49 -38.36
CA ILE A 21 -1.74 8.83 -37.69
C ILE A 21 -1.88 8.04 -36.38
N GLY A 22 -0.79 8.01 -35.60
CA GLY A 22 -0.85 7.89 -34.16
C GLY A 22 -0.52 9.25 -33.56
N ALA A 23 -1.39 9.74 -32.68
CA ALA A 23 -1.25 10.98 -31.91
C ALA A 23 -1.56 12.29 -32.65
N SER A 24 -2.84 12.70 -32.56
CA SER A 24 -3.12 14.10 -32.21
C SER A 24 -3.87 14.13 -30.89
N VAL A 25 -3.17 14.49 -29.82
CA VAL A 25 -3.80 15.14 -28.68
C VAL A 25 -4.37 16.44 -29.20
N ALA A 26 -5.68 16.49 -29.32
CA ALA A 26 -6.42 17.74 -29.30
C ALA A 26 -7.62 17.49 -28.39
N THR A 27 -7.79 18.35 -27.39
CA THR A 27 -9.09 18.65 -26.82
C THR A 27 -10.02 19.01 -27.98
N SER A 28 -10.68 18.02 -28.55
CA SER A 28 -11.59 18.20 -29.67
C SER A 28 -12.99 18.08 -29.13
N PHE A 29 -13.73 19.18 -29.24
CA PHE A 29 -15.16 19.08 -29.45
C PHE A 29 -15.37 18.05 -30.56
N VAL A 30 -16.03 16.95 -30.22
CA VAL A 30 -16.42 15.92 -31.19
C VAL A 30 -17.12 16.62 -32.34
N ASP A 31 -16.61 16.48 -33.57
CA ASP A 31 -17.28 17.00 -34.76
C ASP A 31 -18.68 16.34 -34.82
N PRO A 32 -19.78 17.12 -34.72
CA PRO A 32 -21.14 16.58 -34.78
C PRO A 32 -21.36 15.70 -36.01
N LEU A 33 -20.65 15.99 -37.11
CA LEU A 33 -20.71 15.23 -38.36
C LEU A 33 -20.08 13.83 -38.20
N GLU A 34 -18.99 13.69 -37.44
CA GLU A 34 -18.37 12.40 -37.18
C GLU A 34 -19.24 11.49 -36.30
N LEU A 35 -19.87 12.05 -35.26
CA LEU A 35 -20.80 11.32 -34.41
C LEU A 35 -22.02 10.87 -35.22
N GLN A 36 -22.59 11.77 -36.04
CA GLN A 36 -23.70 11.46 -36.93
C GLN A 36 -23.33 10.34 -37.93
N ASN A 37 -22.14 10.40 -38.54
CA ASN A 37 -21.64 9.37 -39.46
C ASN A 37 -21.41 8.01 -38.77
N SER A 38 -21.02 8.03 -37.50
CA SER A 38 -20.95 6.80 -36.69
C SER A 38 -22.34 6.23 -36.46
N ILE A 39 -23.30 7.04 -35.98
CA ILE A 39 -24.68 6.60 -35.71
C ILE A 39 -25.36 6.05 -36.98
N GLN A 40 -25.11 6.66 -38.14
CA GLN A 40 -25.60 6.15 -39.43
C GLN A 40 -25.02 4.77 -39.77
N ARG A 41 -23.70 4.57 -39.59
CA ARG A 41 -23.05 3.26 -39.82
C ARG A 41 -23.62 2.19 -38.91
N ALA A 42 -23.82 2.56 -37.65
CA ALA A 42 -24.49 1.76 -36.64
C ALA A 42 -25.92 1.35 -37.03
N GLY A 43 -26.76 2.31 -37.43
CA GLY A 43 -28.12 2.04 -37.90
C GLY A 43 -28.14 1.13 -39.14
N ARG A 44 -27.21 1.33 -40.08
CA ARG A 44 -27.06 0.45 -41.25
C ARG A 44 -26.60 -0.95 -40.88
N ALA A 45 -25.71 -1.10 -39.89
CA ALA A 45 -25.28 -2.39 -39.39
C ALA A 45 -26.44 -3.13 -38.69
N LEU A 46 -27.25 -2.41 -37.90
CA LEU A 46 -28.45 -2.96 -37.24
C LEU A 46 -29.46 -3.49 -38.27
N LEU A 47 -29.75 -2.71 -39.32
CA LEU A 47 -30.65 -3.13 -40.40
C LEU A 47 -30.18 -4.36 -41.18
N LYS A 48 -28.87 -4.67 -41.16
CA LYS A 48 -28.32 -5.89 -41.79
C LYS A 48 -28.49 -7.15 -40.93
N VAL A 49 -28.68 -6.98 -39.63
CA VAL A 49 -28.66 -8.09 -38.64
C VAL A 49 -30.04 -8.36 -38.05
N ILE A 50 -30.89 -7.34 -37.93
CA ILE A 50 -32.24 -7.43 -37.36
C ILE A 50 -33.24 -7.96 -38.40
N ASP A 51 -34.00 -8.99 -38.05
CA ASP A 51 -35.21 -9.38 -38.79
C ASP A 51 -36.36 -8.41 -38.49
N ALA A 52 -36.61 -7.49 -39.44
CA ALA A 52 -37.62 -6.45 -39.28
C ALA A 52 -39.04 -7.00 -39.05
N ALA A 53 -39.34 -8.26 -39.41
CA ALA A 53 -40.70 -8.82 -39.34
C ALA A 53 -41.33 -8.83 -37.94
N ASN A 54 -40.50 -8.84 -36.88
CA ASN A 54 -40.96 -8.93 -35.48
C ASN A 54 -41.01 -7.58 -34.74
N LEU A 55 -40.69 -6.47 -35.42
CA LEU A 55 -40.72 -5.13 -34.84
C LEU A 55 -41.97 -4.36 -35.27
N SER A 56 -42.45 -3.45 -34.42
CA SER A 56 -43.51 -2.50 -34.75
C SER A 56 -43.10 -1.62 -35.93
N SER A 57 -44.08 -1.16 -36.71
CA SER A 57 -43.84 -0.25 -37.83
C SER A 57 -43.23 1.08 -37.39
N GLU A 58 -43.51 1.54 -36.16
CA GLU A 58 -42.86 2.71 -35.56
C GLU A 58 -41.37 2.45 -35.28
N CYS A 59 -41.01 1.29 -34.72
CA CYS A 59 -39.63 0.92 -34.46
C CYS A 59 -38.81 0.76 -35.76
N GLN A 60 -39.38 0.10 -36.78
CA GLN A 60 -38.75 -0.04 -38.10
C GLN A 60 -38.46 1.31 -38.74
N ASN A 61 -39.42 2.25 -38.69
CA ASN A 61 -39.24 3.60 -39.20
C ASN A 61 -38.15 4.35 -38.43
N SER A 62 -38.11 4.21 -37.10
CA SER A 62 -37.09 4.84 -36.25
C SER A 62 -35.68 4.30 -36.54
N LEU A 63 -35.53 3.00 -36.79
CA LEU A 63 -34.27 2.37 -37.23
C LEU A 63 -33.84 2.85 -38.62
N ALA A 64 -34.78 2.99 -39.56
CA ALA A 64 -34.50 3.54 -40.88
C ALA A 64 -34.04 5.01 -40.80
N VAL A 65 -34.66 5.80 -39.91
CA VAL A 65 -34.24 7.17 -39.61
C VAL A 65 -32.83 7.18 -39.01
N MET A 66 -32.53 6.30 -38.05
CA MET A 66 -31.17 6.17 -37.48
C MET A 66 -30.12 5.88 -38.57
N ALA A 67 -30.41 4.98 -39.50
CA ALA A 67 -29.50 4.61 -40.60
C ALA A 67 -29.31 5.73 -41.66
N ALA A 68 -30.31 6.59 -41.83
CA ALA A 68 -30.33 7.64 -42.85
C ALA A 68 -29.88 9.01 -42.31
N SER A 69 -30.39 9.42 -41.16
CA SER A 69 -30.16 10.75 -40.57
C SER A 69 -29.10 10.74 -39.48
N GLY A 70 -28.77 9.59 -38.87
CA GLY A 70 -27.86 9.51 -37.73
C GLY A 70 -28.48 9.97 -36.41
N GLN A 71 -29.82 9.98 -36.31
CA GLN A 71 -30.54 10.24 -35.06
C GLN A 71 -30.51 8.99 -34.17
N ALA A 72 -30.26 9.15 -32.86
CA ALA A 72 -30.25 8.05 -31.90
C ALA A 72 -31.65 7.43 -31.73
N LEU A 73 -31.71 6.12 -31.54
CA LEU A 73 -32.94 5.37 -31.37
C LEU A 73 -33.56 5.63 -30.00
N GLU A 74 -34.87 5.92 -29.92
CA GLU A 74 -35.54 6.16 -28.63
C GLU A 74 -35.52 4.92 -27.73
N LEU A 75 -35.34 5.13 -26.42
CA LEU A 75 -35.26 4.05 -25.40
C LEU A 75 -36.42 3.04 -25.47
N ARG A 76 -37.66 3.49 -25.75
CA ARG A 76 -38.82 2.58 -25.89
C ARG A 76 -38.65 1.55 -27.01
N PHE A 77 -37.98 1.93 -28.10
CA PHE A 77 -37.70 1.02 -29.22
C PHE A 77 -36.50 0.12 -28.93
N VAL A 78 -35.56 0.56 -28.07
CA VAL A 78 -34.48 -0.30 -27.55
C VAL A 78 -35.05 -1.42 -26.68
N GLU A 79 -36.02 -1.11 -25.80
CA GLU A 79 -36.75 -2.11 -25.02
C GLU A 79 -37.53 -3.09 -25.90
N GLU A 80 -38.16 -2.59 -26.96
CA GLU A 80 -38.88 -3.41 -27.93
C GLU A 80 -37.94 -4.42 -28.62
N ILE A 81 -36.78 -3.97 -29.10
CA ILE A 81 -35.75 -4.83 -29.71
C ILE A 81 -35.25 -5.90 -28.72
N GLN A 82 -35.07 -5.52 -27.45
CA GLN A 82 -34.64 -6.46 -26.41
C GLN A 82 -35.69 -7.56 -26.14
N ASN A 83 -36.98 -7.19 -26.09
CA ASN A 83 -38.06 -8.12 -25.75
C ASN A 83 -38.45 -9.07 -26.90
N THR A 84 -38.05 -8.76 -28.13
CA THR A 84 -38.44 -9.52 -29.33
C THR A 84 -37.38 -10.54 -29.79
N GLU A 85 -36.24 -10.66 -29.07
CA GLU A 85 -35.14 -11.60 -29.36
C GLU A 85 -34.66 -11.59 -30.83
N VAL A 86 -34.84 -10.46 -31.53
CA VAL A 86 -34.64 -10.35 -32.99
C VAL A 86 -33.19 -10.55 -33.42
N LEU A 87 -32.26 -10.44 -32.49
CA LEU A 87 -30.82 -10.63 -32.68
C LEU A 87 -30.35 -12.07 -32.32
N ALA A 88 -31.25 -13.03 -32.07
CA ALA A 88 -30.94 -14.38 -31.57
C ALA A 88 -31.26 -15.55 -32.55
N GLY A 89 -31.51 -15.28 -33.83
CA GLY A 89 -31.77 -16.34 -34.83
C GLY A 89 -30.51 -17.16 -35.21
N PRO A 90 -30.64 -18.37 -35.81
CA PRO A 90 -29.48 -19.16 -36.24
C PRO A 90 -28.75 -18.45 -37.40
N PHE A 91 -27.59 -17.89 -37.11
CA PHE A 91 -26.80 -17.10 -38.05
C PHE A 91 -25.90 -17.99 -38.92
N GLN A 92 -25.98 -17.86 -40.24
CA GLN A 92 -25.01 -18.44 -41.18
C GLN A 92 -23.62 -17.81 -41.01
N GLU A 93 -22.55 -18.48 -41.46
CA GLU A 93 -21.14 -18.05 -41.34
C GLU A 93 -20.87 -16.60 -41.84
N SER A 94 -21.63 -16.13 -42.83
CA SER A 94 -21.59 -14.73 -43.33
C SER A 94 -22.14 -13.68 -42.37
N ALA A 95 -22.96 -14.07 -41.38
CA ALA A 95 -23.56 -13.17 -40.41
C ALA A 95 -22.63 -12.88 -39.20
N VAL A 96 -21.68 -13.76 -38.88
CA VAL A 96 -20.70 -13.54 -37.80
C VAL A 96 -19.84 -12.29 -38.08
N LYS A 97 -19.44 -12.07 -39.34
CA LYS A 97 -18.72 -10.86 -39.75
C LYS A 97 -19.54 -9.58 -39.57
N HIS A 98 -20.83 -9.63 -39.93
CA HIS A 98 -21.75 -8.50 -39.76
C HIS A 98 -22.08 -8.23 -38.29
N ILE A 99 -22.13 -9.27 -37.47
CA ILE A 99 -22.32 -9.20 -36.02
C ILE A 99 -21.09 -8.59 -35.32
N ALA A 100 -19.87 -8.98 -35.73
CA ALA A 100 -18.63 -8.37 -35.24
C ALA A 100 -18.52 -6.89 -35.64
N GLU A 101 -18.86 -6.57 -36.90
CA GLU A 101 -18.93 -5.18 -37.41
C GLU A 101 -19.97 -4.36 -36.64
N LEU A 102 -21.15 -4.93 -36.38
CA LEU A 102 -22.20 -4.29 -35.59
C LEU A 102 -21.72 -3.99 -34.16
N ARG A 103 -21.07 -4.96 -33.51
CA ARG A 103 -20.53 -4.79 -32.16
C ARG A 103 -19.46 -3.70 -32.11
N GLU A 104 -18.54 -3.66 -33.06
CA GLU A 104 -17.47 -2.66 -33.13
C GLU A 104 -18.01 -1.26 -33.46
N THR A 105 -18.92 -1.16 -34.42
CA THR A 105 -19.54 0.11 -34.81
C THR A 105 -20.40 0.66 -33.68
N MET A 106 -21.17 -0.17 -32.97
CA MET A 106 -21.92 0.22 -31.78
C MET A 106 -21.02 0.74 -30.66
N ALA A 107 -19.93 0.03 -30.37
CA ALA A 107 -18.94 0.49 -29.40
C ALA A 107 -18.37 1.86 -29.79
N ASN A 108 -18.01 2.03 -31.06
CA ASN A 108 -17.46 3.29 -31.58
C ASN A 108 -18.47 4.46 -31.53
N CYS A 109 -19.77 4.19 -31.74
CA CYS A 109 -20.82 5.20 -31.63
C CYS A 109 -21.01 5.66 -30.19
N ALA A 110 -21.06 4.71 -29.26
CA ALA A 110 -21.28 4.98 -27.85
C ALA A 110 -20.13 5.78 -27.22
N THR A 111 -18.90 5.63 -27.72
CA THR A 111 -17.70 6.27 -27.13
C THR A 111 -17.30 7.59 -27.78
N LYS A 112 -17.82 7.90 -28.98
CA LYS A 112 -17.45 9.12 -29.71
C LYS A 112 -18.17 10.38 -29.24
N SER A 113 -19.22 10.29 -28.42
CA SER A 113 -19.92 11.47 -27.90
C SER A 113 -19.23 12.01 -26.65
N SER A 114 -18.99 13.33 -26.57
CA SER A 114 -18.42 14.00 -25.38
C SER A 114 -19.36 13.97 -24.17
N VAL A 115 -20.64 13.71 -24.42
CA VAL A 115 -21.67 13.42 -23.43
C VAL A 115 -22.21 12.02 -23.72
N PRO A 116 -22.15 11.06 -22.78
CA PRO A 116 -22.70 9.73 -23.00
C PRO A 116 -24.18 9.82 -23.37
N VAL A 117 -24.54 9.36 -24.56
CA VAL A 117 -25.93 9.31 -25.03
C VAL A 117 -26.53 7.99 -24.52
N VAL A 118 -27.45 8.10 -23.57
CA VAL A 118 -28.01 6.94 -22.85
C VAL A 118 -28.64 5.95 -23.83
N GLU A 119 -29.35 6.45 -24.83
CA GLU A 119 -29.98 5.68 -25.88
C GLU A 119 -28.97 4.81 -26.65
N LEU A 120 -27.81 5.37 -27.03
CA LEU A 120 -26.77 4.65 -27.77
C LEU A 120 -26.07 3.60 -26.89
N LEU A 121 -25.85 3.91 -25.62
CA LEU A 121 -25.25 2.99 -24.65
C LEU A 121 -26.19 1.83 -24.30
N SER A 122 -27.49 2.12 -24.14
CA SER A 122 -28.52 1.09 -23.93
C SER A 122 -28.69 0.19 -25.16
N LEU A 123 -28.71 0.76 -26.37
CA LEU A 123 -28.77 -0.03 -27.60
C LEU A 123 -27.53 -0.91 -27.77
N TRP A 124 -26.33 -0.37 -27.46
CA TRP A 124 -25.09 -1.15 -27.47
C TRP A 124 -25.13 -2.31 -26.46
N SER A 125 -25.72 -2.10 -25.28
CA SER A 125 -25.92 -3.14 -24.26
C SER A 125 -26.76 -4.31 -24.76
N VAL A 126 -27.90 -4.01 -25.38
CA VAL A 126 -28.78 -5.03 -25.97
C VAL A 126 -28.04 -5.81 -27.06
N VAL A 127 -27.38 -5.10 -27.98
CA VAL A 127 -26.60 -5.72 -29.06
C VAL A 127 -25.51 -6.63 -28.52
N HIS A 128 -24.74 -6.18 -27.53
CA HIS A 128 -23.65 -6.97 -26.99
C HIS A 128 -24.14 -8.26 -26.29
N ALA A 129 -25.23 -8.19 -25.53
CA ALA A 129 -25.82 -9.36 -24.87
C ALA A 129 -26.23 -10.41 -25.91
N SER A 130 -27.01 -10.01 -26.92
CA SER A 130 -27.47 -10.92 -27.97
C SER A 130 -26.33 -11.52 -28.78
N VAL A 131 -25.30 -10.73 -29.11
CA VAL A 131 -24.12 -11.22 -29.84
C VAL A 131 -23.30 -12.22 -29.02
N SER A 132 -23.19 -12.01 -27.71
CA SER A 132 -22.45 -12.92 -26.83
C SER A 132 -23.17 -14.27 -26.69
N ASP A 133 -24.50 -14.28 -26.67
CA ASP A 133 -25.32 -15.50 -26.62
C ASP A 133 -25.26 -16.30 -27.93
N VAL A 134 -25.19 -15.63 -29.07
CA VAL A 134 -25.01 -16.28 -30.39
C VAL A 134 -23.65 -16.97 -30.51
N ILE A 135 -22.59 -16.31 -30.03
CA ILE A 135 -21.22 -16.86 -30.07
C ILE A 135 -21.07 -18.07 -29.14
N THR A 136 -21.76 -18.09 -28.00
CA THR A 136 -21.76 -19.23 -27.07
C THR A 136 -22.70 -20.36 -27.51
N GLY A 137 -23.75 -20.07 -28.29
CA GLY A 137 -24.67 -21.07 -28.85
C GLY A 137 -24.13 -21.80 -30.10
N ALA A 138 -23.21 -21.21 -30.85
CA ALA A 138 -22.67 -21.77 -32.10
C ALA A 138 -21.64 -22.91 -31.90
N THR A 139 -21.32 -23.32 -30.68
CA THR A 139 -20.35 -24.40 -30.39
C THR A 139 -20.99 -25.80 -30.33
N ASN A 140 -21.90 -26.14 -31.24
CA ASN A 140 -22.37 -27.53 -31.40
C ASN A 140 -22.56 -27.93 -32.88
N HIS A 141 -21.72 -28.89 -33.29
CA HIS A 141 -21.84 -29.86 -34.39
C HIS A 141 -22.04 -29.40 -35.86
N GLU A 142 -20.99 -29.64 -36.65
CA GLU A 142 -20.95 -30.34 -37.97
C GLU A 142 -20.04 -29.65 -39.00
N VAL A 143 -18.74 -29.99 -38.99
CA VAL A 143 -17.94 -30.28 -40.21
C VAL A 143 -16.80 -31.22 -39.78
N LEU A 144 -17.05 -32.53 -39.79
CA LEU A 144 -16.02 -33.55 -39.58
C LEU A 144 -16.14 -34.59 -40.69
N GLU A 145 -15.63 -34.26 -41.89
CA GLU A 145 -15.51 -35.24 -42.98
C GLU A 145 -14.34 -34.93 -43.95
N THR A 146 -13.29 -34.25 -43.45
CA THR A 146 -11.97 -34.17 -44.13
C THR A 146 -10.78 -34.40 -43.18
N VAL A 147 -11.00 -34.99 -42.00
CA VAL A 147 -10.00 -35.07 -40.91
C VAL A 147 -9.24 -36.40 -40.84
N ASP A 148 -9.71 -37.47 -41.49
CA ASP A 148 -9.10 -38.80 -41.30
C ASP A 148 -7.65 -38.91 -41.85
N ASP A 149 -7.26 -38.20 -42.91
CA ASP A 149 -5.87 -38.20 -43.40
C ASP A 149 -4.94 -37.21 -42.65
N ILE A 150 -5.49 -36.16 -42.02
CA ILE A 150 -4.71 -35.13 -41.30
C ILE A 150 -4.44 -35.58 -39.86
N GLY A 151 -5.43 -36.21 -39.21
CA GLY A 151 -5.31 -36.70 -37.84
C GLY A 151 -4.27 -37.82 -37.69
N ASP A 152 -4.16 -38.70 -38.69
CA ASP A 152 -3.20 -39.82 -38.65
C ASP A 152 -1.75 -39.37 -38.82
N ASN A 153 -1.48 -38.34 -39.64
CA ASN A 153 -0.14 -37.76 -39.75
C ASN A 153 0.27 -36.99 -38.47
N ALA A 154 -0.67 -36.24 -37.89
CA ALA A 154 -0.46 -35.51 -36.64
C ALA A 154 -0.18 -36.45 -35.44
N LYS A 155 -0.93 -37.57 -35.35
CA LYS A 155 -0.67 -38.62 -34.37
C LYS A 155 0.70 -39.27 -34.53
N ALA A 156 1.15 -39.49 -35.77
CA ALA A 156 2.47 -40.06 -36.03
C ALA A 156 3.61 -39.13 -35.60
N ILE A 157 3.49 -37.82 -35.84
CA ILE A 157 4.44 -36.81 -35.36
C ILE A 157 4.45 -36.76 -33.83
N GLY A 158 3.27 -36.77 -33.19
CA GLY A 158 3.15 -36.83 -31.73
C GLY A 158 3.84 -38.04 -31.12
N LYS A 159 3.68 -39.24 -31.71
CA LYS A 159 4.35 -40.47 -31.24
C LYS A 159 5.87 -40.37 -31.28
N LEU A 160 6.46 -39.80 -32.34
CA LEU A 160 7.91 -39.65 -32.46
C LEU A 160 8.47 -38.70 -31.40
N LEU A 161 7.80 -37.56 -31.16
CA LEU A 161 8.23 -36.56 -30.18
C LEU A 161 8.04 -37.05 -28.75
N THR A 162 6.93 -37.71 -28.44
CA THR A 162 6.69 -38.29 -27.11
C THR A 162 7.64 -39.46 -26.82
N ALA A 163 8.02 -40.25 -27.83
CA ALA A 163 9.06 -41.28 -27.67
C ALA A 163 10.44 -40.67 -27.38
N ALA A 164 10.80 -39.55 -28.05
CA ALA A 164 12.04 -38.82 -27.76
C ALA A 164 12.06 -38.30 -26.31
N LEU A 165 10.96 -37.71 -25.84
CA LEU A 165 10.79 -37.26 -24.46
C LEU A 165 11.00 -38.41 -23.47
N ALA A 166 10.34 -39.55 -23.69
CA ALA A 166 10.48 -40.72 -22.82
C ALA A 166 11.90 -41.30 -22.77
N SER A 167 12.70 -41.07 -23.82
CA SER A 167 14.07 -41.57 -23.92
C SER A 167 15.15 -40.66 -23.30
N SER A 168 14.83 -39.40 -22.96
CA SER A 168 15.78 -38.44 -22.37
C SER A 168 15.17 -37.69 -21.18
N SER A 169 15.74 -37.91 -19.99
CA SER A 169 15.34 -37.19 -18.77
C SER A 169 15.69 -35.71 -18.82
N VAL A 170 16.72 -35.34 -19.59
CA VAL A 170 17.14 -33.94 -19.80
C VAL A 170 16.12 -33.22 -20.67
N LEU A 171 15.75 -33.80 -21.82
CA LEU A 171 14.71 -33.26 -22.70
C LEU A 171 13.35 -33.16 -22.00
N THR A 172 13.03 -34.15 -21.15
CA THR A 172 11.82 -34.12 -20.34
C THR A 172 11.81 -32.93 -19.39
N SER A 173 12.96 -32.51 -18.85
CA SER A 173 13.05 -31.39 -17.91
C SER A 173 13.11 -30.00 -18.55
N THR A 174 13.54 -29.89 -19.81
CA THR A 174 13.60 -28.63 -20.58
C THR A 174 12.28 -28.29 -21.27
N VAL A 175 11.49 -29.30 -21.62
CA VAL A 175 10.16 -29.13 -22.23
C VAL A 175 9.12 -28.82 -21.15
N SER A 176 8.32 -27.76 -21.35
CA SER A 176 7.28 -27.35 -20.39
C SER A 176 6.22 -28.44 -20.18
N ASP A 177 5.65 -28.51 -18.98
CA ASP A 177 4.59 -29.48 -18.67
C ASP A 177 3.38 -29.34 -19.61
N GLU A 178 3.05 -28.09 -19.99
CA GLU A 178 1.99 -27.77 -20.96
C GLU A 178 2.30 -28.29 -22.38
N LEU A 179 3.56 -28.22 -22.83
CA LEU A 179 3.97 -28.79 -24.12
C LEU A 179 4.01 -30.33 -24.06
N ARG A 180 4.40 -30.91 -22.91
CA ARG A 180 4.40 -32.37 -22.71
C ARG A 180 2.98 -32.93 -22.75
N GLU A 181 2.03 -32.26 -22.09
CA GLU A 181 0.62 -32.64 -22.08
C GLU A 181 -0.02 -32.44 -23.45
N ALA A 182 0.34 -31.36 -24.17
CA ALA A 182 -0.09 -31.15 -25.55
C ALA A 182 0.46 -32.20 -26.52
N LEU A 183 1.70 -32.66 -26.36
CA LEU A 183 2.28 -33.75 -27.18
C LEU A 183 1.66 -35.12 -26.86
N HIS A 184 1.30 -35.37 -25.61
CA HIS A 184 0.50 -36.53 -25.22
C HIS A 184 -0.90 -36.47 -25.83
N HIS A 185 -1.57 -35.32 -25.75
CA HIS A 185 -2.89 -35.11 -26.33
C HIS A 185 -2.87 -35.22 -27.86
N LEU A 186 -1.84 -34.69 -28.52
CA LEU A 186 -1.59 -34.84 -29.96
C LEU A 186 -1.44 -36.31 -30.37
N THR A 187 -0.80 -37.13 -29.52
CA THR A 187 -0.62 -38.57 -29.74
C THR A 187 -1.95 -39.34 -29.67
N GLU A 188 -2.87 -38.93 -28.80
CA GLU A 188 -4.15 -39.61 -28.58
C GLU A 188 -5.25 -39.15 -29.56
N THR A 189 -5.34 -37.84 -29.80
CA THR A 189 -6.49 -37.24 -30.50
C THR A 189 -6.18 -36.80 -31.93
N GLY A 190 -4.91 -36.53 -32.27
CA GLY A 190 -4.52 -36.00 -33.58
C GLY A 190 -4.96 -34.56 -33.85
N THR A 191 -5.41 -33.83 -32.82
CA THR A 191 -5.82 -32.43 -32.94
C THR A 191 -4.61 -31.50 -33.05
N PRO A 192 -4.71 -30.39 -33.80
CA PRO A 192 -3.61 -29.43 -33.93
C PRO A 192 -3.26 -28.80 -32.58
N VAL A 193 -1.96 -28.67 -32.31
CA VAL A 193 -1.39 -28.07 -31.11
C VAL A 193 -1.46 -26.54 -31.24
N ALA A 194 -1.74 -25.82 -30.14
CA ALA A 194 -1.83 -24.36 -30.18
C ALA A 194 -0.54 -23.71 -30.74
N ASP A 195 -0.68 -22.66 -31.56
CA ASP A 195 0.44 -22.03 -32.29
C ASP A 195 1.66 -21.67 -31.43
N HIS A 196 1.43 -21.22 -30.20
CA HIS A 196 2.52 -20.86 -29.29
C HIS A 196 3.32 -22.09 -28.82
N LEU A 197 2.67 -23.25 -28.71
CA LEU A 197 3.30 -24.53 -28.36
C LEU A 197 4.04 -25.13 -29.56
N VAL A 198 3.53 -24.95 -30.79
CA VAL A 198 4.28 -25.30 -32.01
C VAL A 198 5.53 -24.42 -32.16
N LYS A 199 5.44 -23.12 -31.86
CA LYS A 199 6.62 -22.23 -31.80
C LYS A 199 7.61 -22.63 -30.71
N ASN A 200 7.11 -23.10 -29.57
CA ASN A 200 7.97 -23.62 -28.50
C ASN A 200 8.68 -24.91 -28.93
N LEU A 201 7.95 -25.84 -29.56
CA LEU A 201 8.51 -27.05 -30.16
C LEU A 201 9.54 -26.73 -31.26
N HIS A 202 9.26 -25.74 -32.11
CA HIS A 202 10.17 -25.25 -33.13
C HIS A 202 11.47 -24.71 -32.51
N ARG A 203 11.39 -23.96 -31.39
CA ARG A 203 12.56 -23.46 -30.67
C ARG A 203 13.38 -24.59 -30.03
N GLN A 204 12.74 -25.67 -29.60
CA GLN A 204 13.36 -26.81 -28.93
C GLN A 204 13.75 -27.95 -29.90
N ILE A 205 13.52 -27.80 -31.20
CA ILE A 205 13.73 -28.85 -32.19
C ILE A 205 15.19 -29.34 -32.26
N GLY A 206 16.14 -28.48 -31.92
CA GLY A 206 17.56 -28.82 -31.79
C GLY A 206 17.84 -29.82 -30.66
N GLU A 207 17.11 -29.74 -29.54
CA GLU A 207 17.22 -30.71 -28.44
C GLU A 207 16.62 -32.06 -28.82
N PHE A 208 15.51 -32.05 -29.58
CA PHE A 208 14.91 -33.27 -30.12
C PHE A 208 15.85 -33.99 -31.12
N ARG A 209 16.66 -33.24 -31.88
CA ARG A 209 17.67 -33.81 -32.80
C ARG A 209 18.73 -34.62 -32.06
N GLU A 210 19.21 -34.14 -30.90
CA GLU A 210 20.26 -34.83 -30.15
C GLU A 210 19.80 -36.18 -29.58
N VAL A 211 18.48 -36.37 -29.43
CA VAL A 211 17.88 -37.54 -28.80
C VAL A 211 17.33 -38.55 -29.82
N LEU A 212 16.79 -38.08 -30.94
CA LEU A 212 16.19 -38.94 -31.98
C LEU A 212 17.25 -39.69 -32.80
N SER A 213 16.96 -40.96 -33.15
CA SER A 213 17.81 -41.72 -34.06
C SER A 213 17.80 -41.11 -35.48
N GLU A 214 18.83 -41.36 -36.28
CA GLU A 214 18.85 -40.89 -37.67
C GLU A 214 17.65 -41.40 -38.49
N GLN A 215 17.14 -42.59 -38.17
CA GLN A 215 15.95 -43.14 -38.81
C GLN A 215 14.69 -42.37 -38.41
N ASP A 216 14.50 -42.10 -37.12
CA ASP A 216 13.32 -41.41 -36.59
C ASP A 216 13.32 -39.92 -36.94
N TRP A 217 14.49 -39.30 -37.03
CA TRP A 217 14.65 -37.92 -37.46
C TRP A 217 14.27 -37.74 -38.93
N ASN A 218 14.71 -38.66 -39.80
CA ASN A 218 14.36 -38.62 -41.21
C ASN A 218 12.87 -38.93 -41.44
N GLU A 219 12.27 -39.79 -40.60
CA GLU A 219 10.82 -40.01 -40.59
C GLU A 219 10.06 -38.75 -40.16
N LEU A 220 10.46 -38.10 -39.06
CA LEU A 220 9.88 -36.83 -38.59
C LEU A 220 9.95 -35.75 -39.67
N ARG A 221 11.11 -35.62 -40.33
CA ARG A 221 11.35 -34.71 -41.46
C ARG A 221 10.42 -35.00 -42.64
N SER A 222 10.30 -36.27 -43.03
CA SER A 222 9.42 -36.70 -44.13
C SER A 222 7.95 -36.42 -43.80
N ARG A 223 7.51 -36.65 -42.56
CA ARG A 223 6.13 -36.44 -42.11
C ARG A 223 5.75 -34.97 -42.02
N CYS A 224 6.68 -34.13 -41.55
CA CYS A 224 6.51 -32.67 -41.47
C CYS A 224 6.45 -32.03 -42.87
N SER A 225 7.32 -32.46 -43.79
CA SER A 225 7.36 -31.95 -45.17
C SER A 225 6.15 -32.38 -46.01
N GLN A 226 5.56 -33.55 -45.72
CA GLN A 226 4.32 -34.03 -46.35
C GLN A 226 3.05 -33.42 -45.75
N SER A 227 3.14 -32.64 -44.67
CA SER A 227 1.97 -32.04 -44.00
C SER A 227 1.36 -30.88 -44.80
N ILE A 228 0.04 -30.74 -44.72
CA ILE A 228 -0.73 -29.72 -45.46
C ILE A 228 -0.85 -28.42 -44.64
N THR A 229 -0.66 -28.46 -43.31
CA THR A 229 -0.72 -27.26 -42.46
C THR A 229 0.61 -26.50 -42.47
N SER A 230 0.53 -25.17 -42.49
CA SER A 230 1.70 -24.27 -42.51
C SER A 230 2.59 -24.45 -41.27
N GLU A 231 2.02 -24.81 -40.14
CA GLU A 231 2.71 -25.05 -38.87
C GLU A 231 3.69 -26.23 -38.93
N TRP A 232 3.25 -27.38 -39.43
CA TRP A 232 4.09 -28.58 -39.53
C TRP A 232 5.13 -28.48 -40.64
N LYS A 233 4.83 -27.75 -41.73
CA LYS A 233 5.84 -27.38 -42.74
C LYS A 233 6.92 -26.47 -42.17
N ALA A 234 6.54 -25.45 -41.39
CA ALA A 234 7.51 -24.58 -40.72
C ALA A 234 8.38 -25.33 -39.69
N LEU A 235 7.85 -26.38 -39.04
CA LEU A 235 8.65 -27.29 -38.23
C LEU A 235 9.62 -28.12 -39.11
N GLY A 236 9.18 -28.56 -40.29
CA GLY A 236 10.04 -29.24 -41.29
C GLY A 236 11.20 -28.36 -41.75
N ASP A 237 10.95 -27.08 -42.02
CA ASP A 237 12.00 -26.10 -42.38
C ASP A 237 12.99 -25.87 -41.21
N ALA A 238 12.52 -25.94 -39.97
CA ALA A 238 13.35 -25.87 -38.76
C ALA A 238 14.23 -27.12 -38.59
N VAL A 239 13.65 -28.29 -38.84
CA VAL A 239 14.34 -29.59 -38.87
C VAL A 239 15.45 -29.58 -39.94
N ASP A 240 15.21 -28.91 -41.07
CA ASP A 240 16.21 -28.68 -42.11
C ASP A 240 17.34 -27.75 -41.63
N SER A 241 17.01 -26.61 -41.01
CA SER A 241 17.99 -25.66 -40.46
C SER A 241 18.83 -26.24 -39.30
N ALA A 242 18.26 -27.12 -38.48
CA ALA A 242 18.97 -27.78 -37.37
C ALA A 242 20.04 -28.78 -37.86
N THR A 243 19.86 -29.33 -39.06
CA THR A 243 20.83 -30.25 -39.69
C THR A 243 22.13 -29.54 -40.09
N ASP A 244 22.07 -28.24 -40.37
CA ASP A 244 23.23 -27.41 -40.72
C ASP A 244 23.94 -26.83 -39.49
N GLN A 245 23.21 -26.51 -38.40
CA GLN A 245 23.78 -25.99 -37.15
C GLN A 245 24.55 -27.04 -36.32
N ALA A 246 24.23 -28.33 -36.46
CA ALA A 246 24.91 -29.41 -35.75
C ALA A 246 26.38 -29.61 -36.18
N LYS A 247 26.81 -29.05 -37.33
CA LYS A 247 28.21 -29.10 -37.80
C LYS A 247 29.10 -27.96 -37.28
N GLU A 248 28.54 -26.91 -36.67
CA GLU A 248 29.31 -25.76 -36.13
C GLU A 248 29.45 -25.76 -34.60
N ALA A 249 28.64 -26.53 -33.88
CA ALA A 249 28.55 -26.47 -32.40
C ALA A 249 29.81 -26.96 -31.65
N THR A 250 30.65 -27.81 -32.25
CA THR A 250 31.84 -28.38 -31.58
C THR A 250 33.09 -27.48 -31.61
N GLY A 251 33.07 -26.37 -32.37
CA GLY A 251 34.15 -25.36 -32.40
C GLY A 251 33.94 -24.17 -31.45
N PHE A 252 32.69 -23.87 -31.08
CA PHE A 252 32.30 -22.65 -30.35
C PHE A 252 32.66 -22.67 -28.86
N ILE A 253 32.77 -23.86 -28.26
CA ILE A 253 32.98 -24.05 -26.81
C ILE A 253 34.38 -23.59 -26.34
N LYS A 254 35.37 -23.47 -27.24
CA LYS A 254 36.70 -22.94 -26.91
C LYS A 254 36.84 -21.41 -27.08
N LEU A 255 35.94 -20.76 -27.82
CA LEU A 255 36.00 -19.32 -28.12
C LEU A 255 35.39 -18.44 -27.01
N THR A 256 34.35 -18.94 -26.33
CA THR A 256 33.56 -18.18 -25.33
C THR A 256 34.34 -17.88 -24.04
N ALA A 257 35.25 -18.76 -23.62
CA ALA A 257 36.06 -18.54 -22.42
C ALA A 257 37.12 -17.44 -22.60
N SER A 258 37.64 -17.22 -23.83
CA SER A 258 38.56 -16.10 -24.09
C SER A 258 37.86 -14.74 -24.07
N GLU A 259 36.61 -14.66 -24.52
CA GLU A 259 35.85 -13.40 -24.58
C GLU A 259 35.43 -12.88 -23.18
N ILE A 260 35.35 -13.76 -22.17
CA ILE A 260 34.99 -13.37 -20.79
C ILE A 260 36.16 -12.67 -20.09
N PHE A 261 37.37 -13.25 -20.17
CA PHE A 261 38.55 -12.68 -19.52
C PHE A 261 39.22 -11.58 -20.36
N ASP A 262 38.98 -11.55 -21.68
CA ASP A 262 39.50 -10.54 -22.60
C ASP A 262 38.36 -9.89 -23.42
N SER A 263 37.42 -9.25 -22.71
CA SER A 263 36.20 -8.69 -23.31
C SER A 263 36.50 -7.49 -24.24
N PRO A 264 36.01 -7.49 -25.49
CA PRO A 264 36.12 -6.33 -26.38
C PRO A 264 35.37 -5.11 -25.83
N TYR A 265 34.28 -5.33 -25.08
CA TYR A 265 33.54 -4.26 -24.42
C TYR A 265 34.33 -3.63 -23.27
N ALA A 266 35.09 -4.42 -22.50
CA ALA A 266 35.98 -3.87 -21.47
C ALA A 266 37.07 -2.98 -22.09
N LYS A 267 37.64 -3.39 -23.23
CA LYS A 267 38.59 -2.56 -24.00
C LYS A 267 37.95 -1.27 -24.52
N ALA A 268 36.71 -1.36 -25.03
CA ALA A 268 35.96 -0.20 -25.47
C ALA A 268 35.66 0.77 -24.32
N ILE A 269 35.24 0.27 -23.15
CA ILE A 269 35.03 1.07 -21.94
C ILE A 269 36.33 1.76 -21.53
N ALA A 270 37.45 1.04 -21.49
CA ALA A 270 38.75 1.61 -21.14
C ALA A 270 39.22 2.69 -22.12
N ALA A 271 38.90 2.56 -23.41
CA ALA A 271 39.28 3.52 -24.44
C ALA A 271 38.37 4.75 -24.52
N GLN A 272 37.06 4.58 -24.40
CA GLN A 272 36.05 5.64 -24.57
C GLN A 272 35.74 6.37 -23.27
N GLY A 273 35.91 5.71 -22.12
CA GLY A 273 35.51 6.24 -20.82
C GLY A 273 34.00 6.34 -20.66
N PHE A 274 33.56 7.11 -19.66
CA PHE A 274 32.14 7.33 -19.37
C PHE A 274 31.78 8.82 -19.48
N ALA A 275 31.87 9.36 -20.69
CA ALA A 275 31.61 10.77 -20.96
C ALA A 275 30.15 11.14 -20.62
N GLY A 276 29.96 12.20 -19.82
CA GLY A 276 28.63 12.67 -19.43
C GLY A 276 27.98 11.94 -18.25
N MET A 277 28.69 11.03 -17.58
CA MET A 277 28.23 10.43 -16.32
C MET A 277 28.76 11.15 -15.06
N ASP A 278 28.98 12.47 -15.17
CA ASP A 278 29.44 13.33 -14.08
C ASP A 278 28.24 13.88 -13.26
N GLY A 279 28.52 14.54 -12.12
CA GLY A 279 27.47 15.18 -11.32
C GLY A 279 26.55 14.18 -10.62
N ASP A 280 25.23 14.33 -10.78
CA ASP A 280 24.21 13.47 -10.15
C ASP A 280 24.22 12.04 -10.72
N LEU A 281 24.58 11.87 -12.00
CA LEU A 281 24.76 10.56 -12.66
C LEU A 281 25.99 9.80 -12.17
N GLY A 282 26.92 10.50 -11.52
CA GLY A 282 28.11 9.94 -10.89
C GLY A 282 27.90 9.55 -9.42
N GLN A 283 26.70 9.75 -8.87
CA GLN A 283 26.43 9.41 -7.47
C GLN A 283 26.05 7.94 -7.30
N SER A 284 26.31 7.38 -6.12
CA SER A 284 25.86 6.02 -5.82
C SER A 284 24.34 5.98 -5.65
N ARG A 285 23.74 4.84 -5.97
CA ARG A 285 22.30 4.61 -5.81
C ARG A 285 21.79 5.00 -4.42
N ASP A 286 22.52 4.67 -3.35
CA ASP A 286 22.11 5.00 -1.98
C ASP A 286 21.99 6.53 -1.75
N VAL A 287 22.86 7.32 -2.39
CA VAL A 287 22.83 8.78 -2.29
C VAL A 287 21.65 9.33 -3.09
N ILE A 288 21.40 8.78 -4.28
CA ILE A 288 20.27 9.15 -5.14
C ILE A 288 18.94 8.80 -4.46
N ASP A 289 18.81 7.58 -3.92
CA ASP A 289 17.62 7.15 -3.18
C ASP A 289 17.38 8.06 -1.96
N ALA A 290 18.43 8.42 -1.21
CA ALA A 290 18.30 9.37 -0.11
C ALA A 290 17.91 10.79 -0.55
N ALA A 291 18.39 11.24 -1.72
CA ALA A 291 18.03 12.53 -2.29
C ALA A 291 16.59 12.56 -2.81
N LEU A 292 16.16 11.48 -3.49
CA LEU A 292 14.78 11.27 -3.91
C LEU A 292 13.85 11.24 -2.70
N ASP A 293 14.19 10.48 -1.65
CA ASP A 293 13.41 10.44 -0.41
C ASP A 293 13.32 11.82 0.25
N ALA A 294 14.38 12.64 0.20
CA ALA A 294 14.33 14.01 0.70
C ALA A 294 13.41 14.93 -0.13
N VAL A 295 13.34 14.75 -1.45
CA VAL A 295 12.41 15.45 -2.35
C VAL A 295 10.97 14.99 -2.08
N ARG A 296 10.74 13.68 -1.92
CA ARG A 296 9.44 13.04 -1.60
C ARG A 296 8.88 13.52 -0.26
N ASP A 297 9.74 13.70 0.73
CA ASP A 297 9.39 14.21 2.05
C ASP A 297 9.02 15.71 2.07
N GLY A 298 9.10 16.41 0.92
CA GLY A 298 8.69 17.82 0.77
C GLY A 298 9.43 18.75 1.72
N GLY A 299 10.70 18.43 2.02
CA GLY A 299 11.58 19.13 2.96
C GLY A 299 11.06 19.27 4.39
N THR A 300 9.88 18.73 4.74
CA THR A 300 9.18 19.19 5.94
C THR A 300 8.26 18.17 6.63
N ALA A 301 8.70 16.92 6.77
CA ALA A 301 8.21 16.02 7.82
C ALA A 301 9.25 15.90 8.93
N ALA A 302 8.94 16.37 10.13
CA ALA A 302 9.91 16.54 11.20
C ALA A 302 10.47 15.22 11.77
N PHE A 303 9.95 14.04 11.43
CA PHE A 303 10.55 12.80 11.91
C PHE A 303 11.59 12.24 10.95
N SER A 304 11.43 12.40 9.63
CA SER A 304 12.53 12.17 8.68
C SER A 304 13.49 13.35 8.70
N ALA A 305 13.07 14.59 8.92
CA ALA A 305 14.00 15.71 9.09
C ALA A 305 14.69 15.72 10.47
N PHE A 306 14.06 15.24 11.56
CA PHE A 306 14.75 15.04 12.86
C PHE A 306 15.52 13.73 12.87
N ALA A 307 15.04 12.62 12.31
CA ALA A 307 15.85 11.40 12.17
C ALA A 307 16.95 11.54 11.12
N ALA A 308 16.77 12.32 10.04
CA ALA A 308 17.80 12.70 9.10
C ALA A 308 18.66 13.84 9.63
N CYS A 309 18.17 14.75 10.48
CA CYS A 309 19.02 15.70 11.21
C CYS A 309 19.84 14.96 12.28
N LEU A 310 19.26 14.02 13.02
CA LEU A 310 19.95 13.10 13.94
C LEU A 310 20.94 12.23 13.17
N ALA A 311 20.56 11.63 12.04
CA ALA A 311 21.46 10.82 11.21
C ALA A 311 22.54 11.67 10.49
N ARG A 312 22.25 12.92 10.11
CA ARG A 312 23.22 13.90 9.56
C ARG A 312 24.10 14.52 10.65
N SER A 313 23.61 14.62 11.89
CA SER A 313 24.38 15.05 13.08
C SER A 313 25.09 13.88 13.79
N GLY A 314 24.91 12.65 13.29
CA GLY A 314 25.55 11.45 13.82
C GLY A 314 24.94 10.89 15.10
N LEU A 315 23.74 11.29 15.53
CA LEU A 315 23.04 10.79 16.72
C LEU A 315 22.27 9.47 16.47
N PRO A 316 22.05 8.63 17.49
CA PRO A 316 21.40 7.32 17.34
C PRO A 316 19.90 7.43 16.99
N PRO A 317 19.32 6.41 16.32
CA PRO A 317 17.88 6.37 15.99
C PRO A 317 16.98 6.53 17.21
N LEU A 318 15.88 7.30 17.10
CA LEU A 318 14.98 7.59 18.22
C LEU A 318 14.46 6.30 18.89
N LEU A 319 14.13 5.27 18.12
CA LEU A 319 13.65 3.99 18.66
C LEU A 319 14.66 3.37 19.65
N ARG A 320 15.96 3.46 19.37
CA ARG A 320 17.01 2.95 20.28
C ARG A 320 17.13 3.79 21.56
N VAL A 321 16.90 5.10 21.45
CA VAL A 321 16.82 6.00 22.61
C VAL A 321 15.60 5.66 23.46
N GLU A 322 14.46 5.35 22.85
CA GLU A 322 13.24 4.92 23.55
C GLU A 322 13.44 3.57 24.27
N ILE A 323 14.10 2.59 23.64
CA ILE A 323 14.49 1.32 24.27
C ILE A 323 15.35 1.58 25.52
N ALA A 324 16.38 2.43 25.41
CA ALA A 324 17.23 2.80 26.54
C ALA A 324 16.43 3.50 27.66
N ARG A 325 15.58 4.47 27.31
CA ARG A 325 14.68 5.15 28.26
C ARG A 325 13.81 4.16 29.00
N ASP A 326 13.20 3.22 28.29
CA ASP A 326 12.28 2.24 28.87
C ASP A 326 12.99 1.29 29.84
N PHE A 327 14.22 0.89 29.53
CA PHE A 327 15.10 0.18 30.46
C PHE A 327 15.35 1.01 31.74
N PHE A 328 15.77 2.28 31.62
CA PHE A 328 16.04 3.13 32.78
C PHE A 328 14.80 3.36 33.65
N GLN A 329 13.64 3.56 33.03
CA GLN A 329 12.35 3.69 33.72
C GLN A 329 12.00 2.44 34.54
N THR A 330 12.14 1.24 33.98
CA THR A 330 11.84 0.00 34.70
C THR A 330 12.85 -0.28 35.82
N VAL A 331 14.14 -0.06 35.58
CA VAL A 331 15.17 -0.26 36.60
C VAL A 331 15.04 0.76 37.74
N GLY A 332 14.77 2.03 37.42
CA GLY A 332 14.48 3.07 38.43
C GLY A 332 13.27 2.72 39.29
N LEU A 333 12.25 2.09 38.70
CA LEU A 333 11.09 1.57 39.44
C LEU A 333 11.52 0.47 40.45
N PHE A 334 12.37 -0.47 40.06
CA PHE A 334 12.88 -1.51 40.98
C PHE A 334 13.80 -0.96 42.07
N PHE A 335 14.69 0.00 41.77
CA PHE A 335 15.55 0.59 42.79
C PHE A 335 14.74 1.32 43.86
N ASN A 336 13.71 2.07 43.45
CA ASN A 336 12.87 2.81 44.38
C ASN A 336 11.84 1.92 45.10
N GLY A 337 11.44 0.78 44.53
CA GLY A 337 10.44 -0.12 45.12
C GLY A 337 11.00 -1.29 45.95
N LEU A 338 12.21 -1.78 45.62
CA LEU A 338 12.77 -3.00 46.20
C LEU A 338 14.13 -2.80 46.89
N TYR A 339 14.96 -1.85 46.44
CA TYR A 339 16.33 -1.68 46.97
C TYR A 339 16.49 -0.68 48.11
N VAL A 340 15.43 0.05 48.49
CA VAL A 340 15.53 1.09 49.53
C VAL A 340 16.08 0.52 50.84
N SER A 341 15.55 -0.63 51.28
CA SER A 341 16.01 -1.32 52.50
C SER A 341 17.45 -1.82 52.38
N VAL A 342 17.89 -2.22 51.18
CA VAL A 342 19.25 -2.72 50.90
C VAL A 342 20.28 -1.60 51.01
N LEU A 343 19.97 -0.45 50.39
CA LEU A 343 20.86 0.72 50.39
C LEU A 343 20.97 1.34 51.78
N ASP A 344 19.90 1.32 52.58
CA ASP A 344 19.92 1.74 53.98
C ASP A 344 20.78 0.81 54.85
N PHE A 345 20.64 -0.51 54.68
CA PHE A 345 21.47 -1.51 55.37
C PHE A 345 22.96 -1.32 55.08
N PHE A 346 23.36 -1.16 53.82
CA PHE A 346 24.76 -0.92 53.44
C PHE A 346 25.30 0.43 53.94
N GLY A 347 24.45 1.46 54.01
CA GLY A 347 24.81 2.75 54.61
C GLY A 347 25.12 2.65 56.10
N LYS A 348 24.29 1.91 56.85
CA LYS A 348 24.43 1.75 58.31
C LYS A 348 25.62 0.88 58.72
N HIS A 349 25.99 -0.12 57.91
CA HIS A 349 27.01 -1.13 58.29
C HIS A 349 28.39 -0.93 57.63
N GLN A 350 28.64 0.19 56.93
CA GLN A 350 29.91 0.47 56.22
C GLN A 350 30.41 -0.68 55.32
N VAL A 351 29.49 -1.44 54.73
CA VAL A 351 29.83 -2.56 53.85
C VAL A 351 30.28 -1.99 52.49
N LEU A 352 31.56 -2.20 52.14
CA LEU A 352 32.18 -1.85 50.85
C LEU A 352 31.70 -0.48 50.30
N ASN A 353 32.21 0.61 50.89
CA ASN A 353 31.84 2.00 50.53
C ASN A 353 31.78 2.25 49.01
N GLY A 354 32.66 1.63 48.22
CA GLY A 354 32.63 1.73 46.75
C GLY A 354 31.38 1.15 46.09
N LEU A 355 30.90 -0.02 46.55
CA LEU A 355 29.72 -0.69 46.00
C LEU A 355 28.43 0.05 46.37
N ASN A 356 28.31 0.50 47.63
CA ASN A 356 27.18 1.31 48.08
C ASN A 356 27.11 2.65 47.33
N ASN A 357 28.26 3.33 47.16
CA ASN A 357 28.34 4.57 46.40
C ASN A 357 27.99 4.36 44.93
N PHE A 358 28.41 3.24 44.32
CA PHE A 358 28.06 2.89 42.95
C PHE A 358 26.55 2.65 42.79
N LEU A 359 25.92 1.85 43.66
CA LEU A 359 24.48 1.57 43.58
C LEU A 359 23.61 2.81 43.89
N LYS A 360 24.02 3.66 44.84
CA LYS A 360 23.39 4.98 45.07
C LYS A 360 23.58 5.91 43.87
N GLY A 361 24.74 5.85 43.21
CA GLY A 361 25.04 6.55 41.96
C GLY A 361 24.15 6.08 40.82
N LEU A 362 23.98 4.76 40.64
CA LEU A 362 23.10 4.16 39.64
C LEU A 362 21.64 4.54 39.89
N ARG A 363 21.14 4.45 41.13
CA ARG A 363 19.79 4.89 41.50
C ARG A 363 19.57 6.35 41.09
N GLY A 364 20.47 7.25 41.50
CA GLY A 364 20.38 8.67 41.15
C GLY A 364 20.48 8.95 39.64
N ALA A 365 21.35 8.25 38.91
CA ALA A 365 21.48 8.39 37.47
C ALA A 365 20.23 7.90 36.73
N TYR A 366 19.66 6.77 37.13
CA TYR A 366 18.44 6.22 36.51
C TYR A 366 17.19 7.03 36.84
N ASP A 367 17.09 7.64 38.03
CA ASP A 367 16.01 8.56 38.35
C ASP A 367 16.06 9.82 37.46
N VAL A 368 17.25 10.41 37.26
CA VAL A 368 17.43 11.55 36.34
C VAL A 368 17.10 11.17 34.89
N MET A 369 17.61 10.03 34.43
CA MET A 369 17.38 9.54 33.06
C MET A 369 15.93 9.07 32.82
N ALA A 370 15.17 8.78 33.88
CA ALA A 370 13.73 8.51 33.85
C ALA A 370 12.87 9.80 33.87
N VAL A 371 13.49 10.99 33.69
CA VAL A 371 12.83 12.30 33.68
C VAL A 371 12.31 12.73 35.07
N ASN A 372 12.95 12.28 36.15
CA ASN A 372 12.71 12.82 37.49
C ASN A 372 13.66 14.00 37.77
N VAL A 373 13.41 15.13 37.10
CA VAL A 373 14.25 16.35 37.14
C VAL A 373 14.42 16.90 38.57
N LEU A 374 13.47 16.62 39.47
CA LEU A 374 13.55 17.01 40.89
C LEU A 374 14.76 16.42 41.62
N ALA A 375 15.24 15.24 41.24
CA ALA A 375 16.38 14.57 41.89
C ALA A 375 17.73 15.27 41.59
N LEU A 376 17.81 16.04 40.49
CA LEU A 376 19.00 16.82 40.13
C LEU A 376 19.11 18.09 40.98
N ILE A 377 17.96 18.67 41.34
CA ILE A 377 17.86 19.95 42.05
C ILE A 377 18.19 19.78 43.54
N ASP A 378 17.89 18.63 44.14
CA ASP A 378 18.23 18.32 45.54
C ASP A 378 19.75 18.17 45.77
N LYS A 379 20.52 17.80 44.73
CA LYS A 379 21.99 17.64 44.83
C LYS A 379 22.79 18.93 44.61
N SER A 380 22.15 20.02 44.17
CA SER A 380 22.85 21.24 43.73
C SER A 380 22.17 22.51 44.25
N SER A 381 22.42 22.91 45.50
CA SER A 381 22.66 24.31 45.93
C SER A 381 22.35 24.59 47.42
N GLN A 382 22.88 25.71 47.91
CA GLN A 382 22.77 26.25 49.27
C GLN A 382 21.37 26.80 49.67
N ASN A 383 20.40 26.92 48.75
CA ASN A 383 19.03 27.43 49.02
C ASN A 383 17.95 26.35 48.78
N ARG A 384 17.86 25.39 49.71
CA ARG A 384 17.08 24.15 49.55
C ARG A 384 15.56 24.32 49.41
N ALA A 385 14.91 25.24 50.13
CA ALA A 385 13.43 25.27 50.17
C ALA A 385 12.79 25.96 48.94
N LEU A 386 13.29 27.13 48.54
CA LEU A 386 12.71 27.93 47.44
C LEU A 386 12.91 27.28 46.06
N LEU A 387 14.07 26.66 45.81
CA LEU A 387 14.33 25.96 44.55
C LEU A 387 13.52 24.68 44.40
N VAL A 388 13.25 23.99 45.51
CA VAL A 388 12.37 22.83 45.54
C VAL A 388 10.92 23.23 45.25
N ASP A 389 10.42 24.32 45.85
CA ASP A 389 9.07 24.84 45.55
C ASP A 389 8.93 25.25 44.06
N PHE A 390 9.95 25.91 43.51
CA PHE A 390 9.99 26.26 42.09
C PHE A 390 10.03 25.01 41.18
N ALA A 391 10.82 24.00 41.56
CA ALA A 391 10.93 22.74 40.83
C ALA A 391 9.61 21.95 40.81
N VAL A 392 8.91 21.86 41.95
CA VAL A 392 7.59 21.23 42.06
C VAL A 392 6.56 21.98 41.22
N GLY A 393 6.57 23.31 41.28
CA GLY A 393 5.71 24.16 40.45
C GLY A 393 5.93 23.89 38.95
N ILE A 394 7.18 23.80 38.50
CA ILE A 394 7.53 23.44 37.12
C ILE A 394 7.03 22.03 36.78
N LEU A 395 7.24 21.05 37.66
CA LEU A 395 6.82 19.67 37.43
C LEU A 395 5.29 19.56 37.27
N LEU A 396 4.53 20.16 38.18
CA LEU A 396 3.05 20.16 38.11
C LEU A 396 2.55 20.90 36.88
N THR A 397 3.19 22.01 36.51
CA THR A 397 2.88 22.75 35.28
C THR A 397 3.15 21.91 34.04
N ALA A 398 4.30 21.21 33.99
CA ALA A 398 4.64 20.32 32.88
C ALA A 398 3.66 19.14 32.75
N ILE A 399 3.27 18.52 33.88
CA ILE A 399 2.23 17.48 33.92
C ILE A 399 0.90 18.02 33.40
N GLY A 400 0.50 19.21 33.84
CA GLY A 400 -0.73 19.88 33.39
C GLY A 400 -0.72 20.14 31.88
N ILE A 401 0.41 20.63 31.33
CA ILE A 401 0.58 20.85 29.89
C ILE A 401 0.44 19.53 29.12
N VAL A 402 1.09 18.46 29.58
CA VAL A 402 1.00 17.12 28.94
C VAL A 402 -0.42 16.59 28.99
N TYR A 403 -1.13 16.73 30.12
CA TYR A 403 -2.51 16.26 30.27
C TYR A 403 -3.50 17.03 29.39
N VAL A 404 -3.42 18.37 29.35
CA VAL A 404 -4.24 19.19 28.45
C VAL A 404 -3.96 18.83 26.99
N SER A 405 -2.70 18.63 26.64
CA SER A 405 -2.30 18.19 25.30
C SER A 405 -2.83 16.80 24.96
N PHE A 406 -2.87 15.89 25.93
CA PHE A 406 -3.47 14.56 25.78
C PHE A 406 -4.99 14.64 25.57
N LEU A 407 -5.71 15.46 26.33
CA LEU A 407 -7.16 15.62 26.12
C LEU A 407 -7.44 16.17 24.72
N TRP A 408 -6.67 17.17 24.30
CA TRP A 408 -6.74 17.68 22.92
C TRP A 408 -6.51 16.56 21.90
N PHE A 409 -5.50 15.72 22.11
CA PHE A 409 -5.22 14.55 21.27
C PHE A 409 -6.39 13.53 21.27
N ALA A 410 -6.94 13.20 22.42
CA ALA A 410 -8.00 12.20 22.57
C ALA A 410 -9.32 12.64 21.92
N PHE A 411 -9.67 13.93 21.99
CA PHE A 411 -10.86 14.47 21.34
C PHE A 411 -10.64 14.75 19.86
N SER A 412 -9.51 15.37 19.50
CA SER A 412 -9.20 15.66 18.10
C SER A 412 -8.96 14.39 17.29
N GLY A 413 -8.28 13.39 17.88
CA GLY A 413 -7.90 12.12 17.24
C GLY A 413 -9.08 11.29 16.73
N ARG A 414 -10.26 11.41 17.35
CA ARG A 414 -11.47 10.68 16.93
C ARG A 414 -11.97 11.05 15.53
N HIS A 415 -11.62 12.26 15.08
CA HIS A 415 -12.00 12.82 13.79
C HIS A 415 -10.84 12.86 12.79
N LEU A 416 -9.69 12.24 13.10
CA LEU A 416 -8.58 12.17 12.16
C LEU A 416 -8.76 11.02 11.17
N HIS A 417 -8.10 11.21 10.02
CA HIS A 417 -8.07 10.32 8.88
C HIS A 417 -7.78 8.86 9.23
N ARG A 418 -8.49 7.93 8.58
CA ARG A 418 -8.25 6.47 8.65
C ARG A 418 -7.86 5.95 7.28
N ARG A 419 -6.98 4.95 7.23
CA ARG A 419 -6.57 4.36 5.94
C ARG A 419 -7.74 3.73 5.18
N ALA A 420 -8.68 3.10 5.89
CA ALA A 420 -9.89 2.55 5.27
C ALA A 420 -10.74 3.63 4.55
N ASP A 421 -10.68 4.89 5.01
CA ASP A 421 -11.40 5.98 4.37
C ASP A 421 -10.78 6.34 3.01
N GLU A 422 -9.51 5.98 2.74
CA GLU A 422 -8.86 6.24 1.44
C GLU A 422 -9.51 5.43 0.33
N VAL A 423 -9.80 4.15 0.57
CA VAL A 423 -10.43 3.28 -0.43
C VAL A 423 -11.90 3.66 -0.62
N ARG A 424 -12.62 4.00 0.45
CA ARG A 424 -14.03 4.41 0.34
C ARG A 424 -14.21 5.74 -0.40
N GLN A 425 -13.36 6.72 -0.10
CA GLN A 425 -13.48 8.06 -0.66
C GLN A 425 -12.89 8.15 -2.08
N GLY A 426 -12.01 7.23 -2.48
CA GLY A 426 -11.40 7.19 -3.80
C GLY A 426 -10.62 8.48 -4.09
N HIS A 427 -10.90 9.13 -5.23
CA HIS A 427 -10.24 10.39 -5.64
C HIS A 427 -10.47 11.56 -4.68
N GLU A 428 -11.51 11.50 -3.83
CA GLU A 428 -11.83 12.53 -2.83
C GLU A 428 -11.23 12.21 -1.44
N ALA A 429 -10.41 11.16 -1.35
CA ALA A 429 -9.72 10.76 -0.14
C ALA A 429 -8.70 11.82 0.31
N VAL A 430 -8.75 12.18 1.60
CA VAL A 430 -7.75 13.06 2.20
C VAL A 430 -6.64 12.22 2.80
N THR A 431 -5.64 11.86 2.00
CA THR A 431 -4.49 11.08 2.50
C THR A 431 -3.71 11.83 3.58
N TRP A 432 -2.96 11.10 4.42
CA TRP A 432 -2.03 11.71 5.38
C TRP A 432 -1.04 12.66 4.73
N ALA A 433 -0.67 12.39 3.47
CA ALA A 433 0.25 13.25 2.74
C ALA A 433 -0.35 14.63 2.40
N VAL A 434 -1.63 14.67 2.01
CA VAL A 434 -2.39 15.90 1.75
C VAL A 434 -2.68 16.62 3.07
N LEU A 435 -3.08 15.88 4.10
CA LEU A 435 -3.42 16.42 5.42
C LEU A 435 -2.19 17.05 6.10
N ALA A 436 -1.01 16.43 5.99
CA ALA A 436 0.24 16.99 6.47
C ALA A 436 0.69 18.23 5.69
N LYS A 437 0.36 18.34 4.39
CA LYS A 437 0.62 19.56 3.62
C LYS A 437 -0.31 20.70 4.06
N LYS A 438 -1.60 20.42 4.25
CA LYS A 438 -2.62 21.41 4.65
C LYS A 438 -2.54 21.83 6.13
N GLN A 439 -2.24 20.89 7.03
CA GLN A 439 -2.26 21.08 8.48
C GLN A 439 -0.94 20.64 9.16
N LYS A 440 0.17 21.09 8.61
CA LYS A 440 1.53 20.71 9.01
C LYS A 440 1.80 20.81 10.52
N MET A 441 1.44 21.93 11.15
CA MET A 441 1.67 22.12 12.59
C MET A 441 0.81 21.17 13.43
N ARG A 442 -0.41 20.89 12.99
CA ARG A 442 -1.30 19.96 13.68
C ARG A 442 -0.72 18.56 13.66
N VAL A 443 -0.36 18.03 12.49
CA VAL A 443 0.23 16.68 12.36
C VAL A 443 1.52 16.54 13.18
N LYS A 444 2.38 17.56 13.18
CA LYS A 444 3.59 17.58 14.03
C LYS A 444 3.27 17.52 15.51
N LEU A 445 2.28 18.30 15.96
CA LEU A 445 1.86 18.34 17.36
C LEU A 445 1.37 16.97 17.83
N PHE A 446 0.63 16.22 17.01
CA PHE A 446 0.17 14.86 17.34
C PHE A 446 1.35 13.94 17.71
N THR A 447 2.40 13.89 16.89
CA THR A 447 3.58 13.06 17.18
C THR A 447 4.28 13.49 18.46
N TYR A 448 4.47 14.80 18.68
CA TYR A 448 5.10 15.30 19.91
C TYR A 448 4.29 14.98 21.16
N VAL A 449 2.96 15.12 21.09
CA VAL A 449 2.07 14.77 22.20
C VAL A 449 2.14 13.29 22.51
N ILE A 450 2.13 12.40 21.49
CA ILE A 450 2.28 10.96 21.69
C ILE A 450 3.60 10.64 22.40
N THR A 451 4.74 11.15 21.90
CA THR A 451 6.05 10.90 22.50
C THR A 451 6.15 11.44 23.94
N ALA A 452 5.57 12.62 24.20
CA ALA A 452 5.51 13.18 25.55
C ALA A 452 4.64 12.33 26.49
N CYS A 453 3.46 11.89 26.04
CA CYS A 453 2.58 11.02 26.80
C CYS A 453 3.28 9.69 27.15
N LEU A 454 3.95 9.05 26.19
CA LEU A 454 4.70 7.80 26.41
C LEU A 454 5.84 7.99 27.43
N THR A 455 6.51 9.14 27.41
CA THR A 455 7.62 9.46 28.30
C THR A 455 7.16 9.68 29.74
N VAL A 456 6.06 10.42 29.92
CA VAL A 456 5.51 10.80 31.23
C VAL A 456 4.59 9.70 31.81
N TYR A 457 4.15 8.74 31.00
CA TYR A 457 3.17 7.71 31.40
C TYR A 457 3.50 7.00 32.71
N LEU A 458 4.68 6.40 32.83
CA LEU A 458 5.06 5.65 34.04
C LEU A 458 5.32 6.57 35.24
N PRO A 459 6.13 7.65 35.15
CA PRO A 459 6.33 8.57 36.26
C PRO A 459 5.03 9.16 36.81
N LEU A 460 4.11 9.57 35.93
CA LEU A 460 2.84 10.15 36.33
C LEU A 460 1.89 9.12 36.94
N THR A 461 1.77 7.94 36.32
CA THR A 461 0.94 6.85 36.84
C THR A 461 1.38 6.45 38.24
N ARG A 462 2.70 6.31 38.44
CA ARG A 462 3.26 6.01 39.76
C ARG A 462 2.94 7.10 40.78
N LEU A 463 3.15 8.37 40.43
CA LEU A 463 2.84 9.50 41.30
C LEU A 463 1.36 9.49 41.74
N CYS A 464 0.43 9.27 40.81
CA CYS A 464 -0.99 9.20 41.13
C CYS A 464 -1.34 8.02 42.06
N LEU A 465 -0.72 6.86 41.84
CA LEU A 465 -0.89 5.70 42.73
C LEU A 465 -0.32 5.96 44.14
N ASP A 466 0.86 6.57 44.25
CA ASP A 466 1.48 6.91 45.53
C ASP A 466 0.62 7.88 46.35
N VAL A 467 0.03 8.90 45.69
CA VAL A 467 -0.93 9.84 46.30
C VAL A 467 -2.18 9.12 46.81
N LEU A 468 -2.75 8.20 46.01
CA LEU A 468 -3.93 7.43 46.39
C LEU A 468 -3.68 6.53 47.60
N VAL A 469 -2.55 5.82 47.63
CA VAL A 469 -2.18 4.98 48.78
C VAL A 469 -1.98 5.83 50.02
N ALA A 470 -1.33 7.00 49.90
CA ALA A 470 -1.14 7.91 51.02
C ALA A 470 -2.44 8.52 51.56
N ALA A 471 -3.44 8.73 50.70
CA ALA A 471 -4.76 9.18 51.12
C ALA A 471 -5.59 8.07 51.78
N ALA A 472 -5.48 6.82 51.29
CA ALA A 472 -6.19 5.67 51.83
C ALA A 472 -5.61 5.17 53.16
N MET A 473 -4.29 5.32 53.37
CA MET A 473 -3.59 4.89 54.57
C MET A 473 -3.19 6.07 55.44
N ASN A 474 -3.83 6.21 56.60
CA ASN A 474 -3.48 7.19 57.65
C ASN A 474 -2.17 6.80 58.39
N ARG A 475 -1.07 6.53 57.66
CA ARG A 475 0.13 5.92 58.24
C ARG A 475 1.20 6.96 58.62
N SER A 476 1.55 6.98 59.90
CA SER A 476 2.57 7.77 60.60
C SER A 476 4.03 7.33 60.35
N MET A 477 4.35 6.80 59.16
CA MET A 477 5.64 6.15 58.87
C MET A 477 6.56 6.95 57.92
N PHE A 478 6.13 8.12 57.44
CA PHE A 478 6.88 8.92 56.46
C PHE A 478 7.75 10.03 57.09
N ASP A 479 7.69 10.24 58.40
CA ASP A 479 8.31 11.39 59.09
C ASP A 479 9.85 11.41 59.12
N ASN A 480 10.56 10.41 58.60
CA ASN A 480 12.03 10.34 58.72
C ASN A 480 12.79 9.88 57.45
N ARG A 481 12.22 9.96 56.25
CA ARG A 481 12.94 9.62 55.01
C ARG A 481 13.41 10.87 54.27
N GLU A 482 14.69 10.92 53.89
CA GLU A 482 15.18 11.92 52.93
C GLU A 482 14.35 11.81 51.63
N ALA A 483 13.74 12.92 51.20
CA ALA A 483 12.88 12.97 50.02
C ALA A 483 13.73 12.73 48.76
N THR A 484 13.72 11.50 48.24
CA THR A 484 14.57 11.08 47.12
C THR A 484 13.80 10.87 45.81
N SER A 485 12.46 10.99 45.84
CA SER A 485 11.60 10.87 44.66
C SER A 485 10.56 12.00 44.57
N ALA A 486 10.01 12.24 43.37
CA ALA A 486 8.96 13.26 43.16
C ALA A 486 7.70 13.00 44.01
N SER A 487 7.34 11.73 44.19
CA SER A 487 6.22 11.32 45.07
C SER A 487 6.48 11.70 46.52
N ASP A 488 7.67 11.40 47.06
CA ASP A 488 8.03 11.73 48.45
C ASP A 488 7.96 13.24 48.71
N LEU A 489 8.34 14.03 47.69
CA LEU A 489 8.40 15.48 47.80
C LEU A 489 6.99 16.12 47.75
N ILE A 490 6.10 15.59 46.91
CA ILE A 490 4.68 16.01 46.90
C ILE A 490 3.97 15.59 48.20
N LEU A 491 4.24 14.38 48.68
CA LEU A 491 3.67 13.86 49.94
C LEU A 491 4.13 14.67 51.16
N SER A 492 5.43 14.94 51.29
CA SER A 492 5.96 15.73 52.41
C SER A 492 5.49 17.20 52.39
N ARG A 493 5.18 17.77 51.23
CA ARG A 493 4.79 19.18 51.10
C ARG A 493 3.28 19.42 51.22
N PHE A 494 2.46 18.56 50.64
CA PHE A 494 1.03 18.84 50.45
C PHE A 494 0.08 17.97 51.27
N LYS A 495 0.56 16.89 51.91
CA LYS A 495 -0.32 15.97 52.67
C LYS A 495 -1.11 16.68 53.77
N ASP A 496 -0.47 17.59 54.49
CA ASP A 496 -1.10 18.35 55.57
C ASP A 496 -1.66 19.71 55.10
N ALA A 497 -1.58 20.01 53.80
CA ALA A 497 -2.09 21.25 53.25
C ALA A 497 -3.60 21.19 53.00
N LYS A 498 -4.29 22.33 53.09
CA LYS A 498 -5.73 22.45 52.75
C LYS A 498 -6.07 21.97 51.32
N ALA A 499 -5.08 21.96 50.42
CA ALA A 499 -5.23 21.51 49.04
C ALA A 499 -5.16 19.97 48.86
N TRP A 500 -4.88 19.19 49.92
CA TRP A 500 -4.71 17.73 49.83
C TRP A 500 -5.90 17.00 49.18
N PRO A 501 -7.18 17.25 49.55
CA PRO A 501 -8.32 16.58 48.91
C PRO A 501 -8.38 16.85 47.40
N ALA A 502 -8.02 18.05 46.96
CA ALA A 502 -8.00 18.41 45.54
C ALA A 502 -6.91 17.64 44.78
N ILE A 503 -5.75 17.40 45.39
CA ILE A 503 -4.66 16.61 44.81
C ILE A 503 -5.06 15.14 44.68
N VAL A 504 -5.76 14.58 45.69
CA VAL A 504 -6.29 13.22 45.64
C VAL A 504 -7.33 13.06 44.53
N VAL A 505 -8.27 14.01 44.41
CA VAL A 505 -9.25 14.02 43.31
C VAL A 505 -8.56 14.13 41.96
N ALA A 506 -7.57 15.01 41.81
CA ALA A 506 -6.79 15.15 40.58
C ALA A 506 -6.06 13.84 40.20
N ALA A 507 -5.51 13.12 41.17
CA ALA A 507 -4.87 11.82 40.93
C ALA A 507 -5.86 10.75 40.44
N VAL A 508 -7.07 10.69 40.99
CA VAL A 508 -8.15 9.80 40.51
C VAL A 508 -8.53 10.14 39.07
N VAL A 509 -8.75 11.43 38.80
CA VAL A 509 -9.11 11.90 37.45
C VAL A 509 -8.03 11.52 36.44
N LEU A 510 -6.75 11.74 36.74
CA LEU A 510 -5.64 11.38 35.85
C LEU A 510 -5.57 9.87 35.59
N LEU A 511 -5.80 9.02 36.59
CA LEU A 511 -5.79 7.56 36.36
C LEU A 511 -6.94 7.12 35.43
N LEU A 512 -8.15 7.64 35.64
CA LEU A 512 -9.34 7.27 34.86
C LEU A 512 -9.32 7.85 33.44
N THR A 513 -8.73 9.03 33.24
CA THR A 513 -8.78 9.75 31.97
C THR A 513 -7.51 9.63 31.14
N PHE A 514 -6.33 9.49 31.76
CA PHE A 514 -5.04 9.39 31.08
C PHE A 514 -4.46 7.97 31.13
N THR A 515 -4.29 7.37 32.31
CA THR A 515 -3.59 6.08 32.45
C THR A 515 -4.34 4.92 31.78
N ILE A 516 -5.64 4.76 32.04
CA ILE A 516 -6.43 3.65 31.46
C ILE A 516 -6.74 3.87 29.97
N PRO A 517 -7.17 5.07 29.52
CA PRO A 517 -7.58 5.25 28.12
C PRO A 517 -6.42 5.36 27.12
N LEU A 518 -5.24 5.83 27.53
CA LEU A 518 -4.12 6.02 26.61
C LEU A 518 -3.73 4.72 25.88
N PRO A 519 -3.48 3.57 26.55
CA PRO A 519 -3.21 2.31 25.85
C PRO A 519 -4.25 1.95 24.79
N TRP A 520 -5.54 2.07 25.11
CA TRP A 520 -6.64 1.76 24.19
C TRP A 520 -6.64 2.68 22.97
N LEU A 521 -6.45 3.99 23.17
CA LEU A 521 -6.35 4.96 22.07
C LEU A 521 -5.16 4.65 21.14
N LEU A 522 -4.02 4.22 21.70
CA LEU A 522 -2.85 3.85 20.91
C LEU A 522 -3.07 2.55 20.12
N VAL A 523 -3.72 1.52 20.68
CA VAL A 523 -4.08 0.30 19.93
C VAL A 523 -4.96 0.66 18.73
N ARG A 524 -5.99 1.47 18.97
CA ARG A 524 -6.89 1.92 17.91
C ARG A 524 -6.14 2.71 16.83
N ALA A 525 -5.28 3.64 17.22
CA ALA A 525 -4.49 4.43 16.27
C ALA A 525 -3.54 3.58 15.42
N ILE A 526 -2.92 2.54 16.01
CA ILE A 526 -2.06 1.58 15.28
C ILE A 526 -2.91 0.75 14.31
N ALA A 527 -4.03 0.20 14.76
CA ALA A 527 -4.90 -0.66 13.96
C ALA A 527 -5.47 0.07 12.73
N GLU A 528 -5.85 1.34 12.88
CA GLU A 528 -6.44 2.16 11.82
C GLU A 528 -5.42 2.71 10.80
N ASN A 529 -4.11 2.65 11.06
CA ASN A 529 -3.08 3.34 10.26
C ASN A 529 -1.88 2.50 9.80
N ARG A 530 -1.60 1.34 10.43
CA ARG A 530 -0.47 0.49 10.02
C ARG A 530 -0.69 -0.05 8.60
N PRO A 531 0.38 -0.35 7.83
CA PRO A 531 0.23 -0.99 6.53
C PRO A 531 -0.33 -2.39 6.62
N THR A 532 -1.13 -2.74 5.63
CA THR A 532 -1.65 -4.07 5.35
C THR A 532 -1.18 -4.50 3.96
N GLY A 533 -1.36 -5.78 3.61
CA GLY A 533 -1.08 -6.29 2.26
C GLY A 533 -1.99 -5.67 1.20
N SER A 534 -2.11 -6.38 0.08
CA SER A 534 -2.98 -6.02 -1.04
C SER A 534 -4.43 -5.78 -0.57
N LEU A 535 -5.16 -4.97 -1.33
CA LEU A 535 -6.58 -4.72 -1.10
C LEU A 535 -7.44 -5.98 -1.22
N GLU A 536 -6.97 -6.98 -1.97
CA GLU A 536 -7.65 -8.25 -2.25
C GLU A 536 -7.21 -9.37 -1.30
N ASP A 537 -5.91 -9.45 -1.00
CA ASP A 537 -5.37 -10.41 -0.06
C ASP A 537 -4.45 -9.70 0.95
N PRO A 538 -4.86 -9.60 2.22
CA PRO A 538 -4.05 -9.00 3.27
C PRO A 538 -2.71 -9.70 3.54
N LEU A 539 -2.54 -10.96 3.10
CA LEU A 539 -1.36 -11.80 3.32
C LEU A 539 -0.31 -11.69 2.21
N VAL A 540 -0.64 -11.03 1.11
CA VAL A 540 0.20 -10.96 -0.09
C VAL A 540 0.32 -9.53 -0.58
N THR A 541 1.43 -9.20 -1.20
CA THR A 541 1.64 -7.90 -1.87
C THR A 541 2.63 -8.07 -3.02
N HIS A 542 2.94 -7.00 -3.73
CA HIS A 542 3.91 -7.03 -4.81
C HIS A 542 5.17 -6.23 -4.46
N ASP A 543 6.32 -6.66 -4.94
CA ASP A 543 7.54 -5.87 -4.81
C ASP A 543 7.62 -4.73 -5.84
N LEU A 544 8.75 -4.01 -5.87
CA LEU A 544 8.96 -2.91 -6.80
C LEU A 544 9.07 -3.35 -8.27
N ASP A 545 9.25 -4.64 -8.52
CA ASP A 545 9.25 -5.24 -9.85
C ASP A 545 7.85 -5.77 -10.24
N GLY A 546 6.91 -5.77 -9.29
CA GLY A 546 5.55 -6.24 -9.44
C GLY A 546 5.39 -7.75 -9.29
N GLU A 547 6.39 -8.45 -8.75
CA GLU A 547 6.29 -9.88 -8.44
C GLU A 547 5.54 -10.10 -7.13
N ILE A 548 4.84 -11.23 -7.05
CA ILE A 548 4.06 -11.62 -5.87
C ILE A 548 5.03 -11.99 -4.74
N VAL A 549 4.91 -11.32 -3.61
CA VAL A 549 5.72 -11.55 -2.41
C VAL A 549 4.78 -11.70 -1.20
N PRO A 550 5.03 -12.67 -0.29
CA PRO A 550 4.28 -12.74 0.95
C PRO A 550 4.42 -11.43 1.74
N PHE A 551 3.34 -10.98 2.37
CA PHE A 551 3.36 -9.82 3.26
C PHE A 551 4.07 -10.17 4.57
N ASP A 552 5.40 -10.27 4.50
CA ASP A 552 6.27 -10.57 5.62
C ASP A 552 6.71 -9.32 6.38
N ASP A 553 7.43 -9.51 7.50
CA ASP A 553 7.90 -8.42 8.33
C ASP A 553 8.83 -7.45 7.59
N LYS A 554 9.50 -7.90 6.52
CA LYS A 554 10.39 -7.05 5.72
C LYS A 554 9.61 -6.17 4.78
N VAL A 555 8.60 -6.72 4.09
CA VAL A 555 7.74 -5.93 3.22
C VAL A 555 6.95 -4.92 4.05
N TYR A 556 6.44 -5.33 5.21
CA TYR A 556 5.87 -4.42 6.20
C TYR A 556 6.84 -3.29 6.57
N ALA A 557 8.08 -3.61 6.97
CA ALA A 557 9.07 -2.60 7.32
C ALA A 557 9.41 -1.65 6.16
N ARG A 558 9.46 -2.17 4.92
CA ARG A 558 9.69 -1.40 3.69
C ARG A 558 8.54 -0.42 3.42
N LEU A 559 7.29 -0.85 3.54
CA LEU A 559 6.13 0.01 3.37
C LEU A 559 6.08 1.10 4.45
N VAL A 560 6.31 0.74 5.72
CA VAL A 560 6.44 1.75 6.80
C VAL A 560 7.60 2.72 6.54
N ALA A 561 8.66 2.28 5.86
CA ALA A 561 9.82 3.11 5.54
C ALA A 561 9.58 4.06 4.35
N ARG A 562 8.88 3.61 3.30
CA ARG A 562 8.85 4.28 1.99
C ARG A 562 7.49 4.77 1.51
N ASP A 563 6.38 4.24 2.01
CA ASP A 563 5.03 4.64 1.56
C ASP A 563 4.75 6.12 1.96
N PRO A 564 4.42 7.01 1.00
CA PRO A 564 4.11 8.41 1.27
C PRO A 564 2.99 8.63 2.29
N SER A 565 2.01 7.73 2.32
CA SER A 565 0.90 7.76 3.29
C SER A 565 1.42 7.52 4.72
N GLN A 566 2.47 6.72 4.85
CA GLN A 566 3.10 6.36 6.13
C GLN A 566 4.11 7.41 6.57
N LEU A 567 4.94 7.90 5.65
CA LEU A 567 6.00 8.90 5.92
C LEU A 567 5.45 10.13 6.65
N ARG A 568 4.23 10.56 6.30
CA ARG A 568 3.54 11.73 6.85
C ARG A 568 2.49 11.40 7.91
N CYS A 569 2.34 10.13 8.28
CA CYS A 569 1.41 9.69 9.33
C CYS A 569 1.98 10.01 10.73
N PRO A 570 1.23 10.71 11.61
CA PRO A 570 1.72 11.07 12.95
C PRO A 570 1.88 9.88 13.88
N TYR A 571 1.19 8.77 13.58
CA TYR A 571 1.19 7.54 14.36
C TYR A 571 2.30 6.56 13.97
N ARG A 572 3.06 6.84 12.90
CA ARG A 572 4.15 5.98 12.41
C ARG A 572 5.15 5.63 13.50
N SER A 573 5.45 6.56 14.42
CA SER A 573 6.38 6.33 15.52
C SER A 573 5.94 5.19 16.47
N LEU A 574 4.66 4.80 16.48
CA LEU A 574 4.15 3.74 17.34
C LEU A 574 4.53 2.34 16.86
N TYR A 575 4.58 2.13 15.54
CA TYR A 575 4.76 0.81 14.92
C TYR A 575 5.97 0.71 13.97
N ALA A 576 6.67 1.82 13.69
CA ALA A 576 7.91 1.80 12.91
C ALA A 576 9.06 1.14 13.67
N GLY A 577 9.77 0.24 12.98
CA GLY A 577 10.91 -0.53 13.51
C GLY A 577 10.53 -1.81 14.26
N PHE A 578 9.25 -2.17 14.28
CA PHE A 578 8.74 -3.45 14.76
C PHE A 578 8.39 -4.38 13.61
N GLU A 579 8.43 -5.68 13.89
CA GLU A 579 7.79 -6.70 13.05
C GLU A 579 6.26 -6.50 13.04
N GLN A 580 5.58 -6.96 11.99
CA GLN A 580 4.14 -6.73 11.77
C GLN A 580 3.31 -7.28 12.93
N LYS A 581 3.64 -8.49 13.41
CA LYS A 581 2.96 -9.14 14.54
C LYS A 581 3.17 -8.40 15.85
N TRP A 582 4.30 -7.70 15.97
CA TRP A 582 4.73 -6.95 17.14
C TRP A 582 4.47 -5.44 17.03
N SER A 583 3.64 -4.99 16.07
CA SER A 583 3.31 -3.57 15.89
C SER A 583 2.71 -2.91 17.14
N TYR A 584 2.14 -3.70 18.05
CA TYR A 584 1.55 -3.25 19.33
C TYR A 584 2.52 -3.34 20.53
N TYR A 585 3.79 -3.72 20.31
CA TYR A 585 4.74 -4.00 21.40
C TYR A 585 4.94 -2.83 22.35
N LYS A 586 4.96 -1.57 21.85
CA LYS A 586 5.01 -0.38 22.72
C LYS A 586 3.84 -0.31 23.69
N VAL A 587 2.63 -0.64 23.24
CA VAL A 587 1.44 -0.64 24.10
C VAL A 587 1.53 -1.77 25.13
N LEU A 588 1.99 -2.95 24.72
CA LEU A 588 2.24 -4.06 25.65
C LEU A 588 3.22 -3.64 26.77
N GLN A 589 4.30 -2.93 26.44
CA GLN A 589 5.24 -2.40 27.41
C GLN A 589 4.59 -1.39 28.38
N LEU A 590 3.64 -0.56 27.93
CA LEU A 590 2.89 0.35 28.82
C LEU A 590 2.01 -0.43 29.82
N LEU A 591 1.34 -1.50 29.37
CA LEU A 591 0.52 -2.34 30.23
C LEU A 591 1.37 -3.08 31.27
N VAL A 592 2.54 -3.59 30.87
CA VAL A 592 3.52 -4.20 31.79
C VAL A 592 4.00 -3.18 32.82
N LYS A 593 4.34 -1.96 32.39
CA LYS A 593 4.76 -0.86 33.28
C LYS A 593 3.66 -0.51 34.28
N LEU A 594 2.40 -0.46 33.85
CA LEU A 594 1.25 -0.23 34.72
C LEU A 594 1.10 -1.37 35.76
N ALA A 595 1.17 -2.63 35.32
CA ALA A 595 1.09 -3.78 36.22
C ALA A 595 2.20 -3.77 37.28
N LEU A 596 3.45 -3.50 36.87
CA LEU A 596 4.59 -3.38 37.79
C LEU A 596 4.43 -2.21 38.76
N ALA A 597 3.98 -1.04 38.29
CA ALA A 597 3.72 0.11 39.15
C ALA A 597 2.63 -0.20 40.17
N LEU A 598 1.54 -0.85 39.74
CA LEU A 598 0.44 -1.25 40.61
C LEU A 598 0.90 -2.24 41.69
N VAL A 599 1.70 -3.25 41.33
CA VAL A 599 2.28 -4.19 42.30
C VAL A 599 3.21 -3.48 43.28
N ILE A 600 4.11 -2.63 42.80
CA ILE A 600 5.09 -1.97 43.66
C ILE A 600 4.44 -0.99 44.63
N VAL A 601 3.42 -0.25 44.19
CA VAL A 601 2.74 0.76 45.00
C VAL A 601 1.66 0.16 45.91
N LEU A 602 0.78 -0.71 45.40
CA LEU A 602 -0.28 -1.31 46.23
C LEU A 602 0.25 -2.38 47.19
N ALA A 603 1.26 -3.17 46.79
CA ALA A 603 1.89 -4.14 47.69
C ALA A 603 2.89 -3.50 48.68
N ALA A 604 3.06 -2.17 48.69
CA ALA A 604 3.70 -1.47 49.81
C ALA A 604 2.93 -1.65 51.14
N THR A 605 1.68 -2.12 51.05
CA THR A 605 0.80 -2.45 52.18
C THR A 605 0.95 -3.91 52.64
N ALA A 606 1.59 -4.77 51.83
CA ALA A 606 1.81 -6.19 52.07
C ALA A 606 3.29 -6.49 52.43
N ASP A 607 3.60 -7.75 52.75
CA ASP A 607 4.97 -8.21 53.04
C ASP A 607 5.91 -7.90 51.85
N ASP A 608 7.09 -7.32 52.12
CA ASP A 608 8.14 -7.01 51.15
C ASP A 608 8.51 -8.23 50.29
N ARG A 609 8.35 -9.45 50.85
CA ARG A 609 8.53 -10.73 50.16
C ARG A 609 7.52 -10.96 49.04
N ILE A 610 6.23 -10.68 49.29
CA ILE A 610 5.15 -10.86 48.31
C ILE A 610 5.34 -9.87 47.16
N ARG A 611 5.69 -8.62 47.48
CA ARG A 611 6.01 -7.58 46.48
C ARG A 611 7.17 -8.00 45.56
N GLY A 612 8.23 -8.55 46.14
CA GLY A 612 9.38 -9.07 45.40
C GLY A 612 9.03 -10.25 44.49
N ILE A 613 8.29 -11.26 45.01
CA ILE A 613 7.88 -12.45 44.24
C ILE A 613 7.00 -12.05 43.05
N LEU A 614 5.96 -11.25 43.27
CA LEU A 614 5.01 -10.89 42.23
C LEU A 614 5.67 -10.04 41.12
N SER A 615 6.56 -9.11 41.51
CA SER A 615 7.35 -8.33 40.56
C SER A 615 8.28 -9.21 39.72
N CYS A 616 8.94 -10.20 40.35
CA CYS A 616 9.79 -11.16 39.64
C CYS A 616 8.96 -12.03 38.67
N ALA A 617 7.80 -12.55 39.09
CA ALA A 617 6.95 -13.40 38.25
C ALA A 617 6.46 -12.68 36.98
N ILE A 618 5.99 -11.43 37.13
CA ILE A 618 5.61 -10.58 36.00
C ILE A 618 6.82 -10.36 35.08
N TYR A 619 7.97 -10.03 35.64
CA TYR A 619 9.12 -9.65 34.82
C TYR A 619 9.84 -10.83 34.16
N VAL A 620 9.82 -12.03 34.77
CA VAL A 620 10.24 -13.28 34.10
C VAL A 620 9.40 -13.52 32.85
N THR A 621 8.09 -13.30 32.94
CA THR A 621 7.18 -13.42 31.79
C THR A 621 7.55 -12.42 30.69
N VAL A 622 7.88 -11.18 31.05
CA VAL A 622 8.31 -10.14 30.09
C VAL A 622 9.62 -10.52 29.40
N VAL A 623 10.61 -11.05 30.15
CA VAL A 623 11.87 -11.53 29.57
C VAL A 623 11.61 -12.70 28.62
N ALA A 624 10.75 -13.65 28.99
CA ALA A 624 10.42 -14.80 28.15
C ALA A 624 9.74 -14.36 26.83
N ILE A 625 8.74 -13.49 26.92
CA ILE A 625 8.03 -12.93 25.75
C ILE A 625 9.00 -12.17 24.84
N SER A 626 9.86 -11.32 25.40
CA SER A 626 10.78 -10.50 24.61
C SER A 626 11.92 -11.33 23.98
N SER A 627 12.38 -12.38 24.67
CA SER A 627 13.47 -13.25 24.18
C SER A 627 12.99 -14.23 23.11
N TYR A 628 11.76 -14.76 23.23
CA TYR A 628 11.19 -15.65 22.23
C TYR A 628 10.60 -14.88 21.05
N GLY A 629 10.06 -13.68 21.30
CA GLY A 629 9.29 -12.92 20.32
C GLY A 629 10.11 -12.09 19.34
N THR A 630 11.33 -11.65 19.72
CA THR A 630 12.20 -10.76 18.91
C THR A 630 11.44 -9.65 18.17
N PRO A 631 10.79 -8.72 18.88
CA PRO A 631 9.76 -7.84 18.32
C PRO A 631 10.25 -6.79 17.30
N PHE A 632 11.56 -6.54 17.21
CA PHE A 632 12.13 -5.50 16.37
C PHE A 632 12.60 -6.04 15.01
N SER A 633 12.37 -5.28 13.94
CA SER A 633 12.85 -5.63 12.59
C SER A 633 14.38 -5.60 12.47
N ASP A 634 15.03 -4.77 13.28
CA ASP A 634 16.50 -4.70 13.38
C ASP A 634 16.99 -5.62 14.52
N PRO A 635 17.79 -6.67 14.23
CA PRO A 635 18.30 -7.58 15.23
C PRO A 635 19.10 -6.91 16.35
N LEU A 636 19.78 -5.78 16.08
CA LEU A 636 20.54 -5.06 17.12
C LEU A 636 19.61 -4.44 18.17
N ASN A 637 18.41 -4.03 17.79
CA ASN A 637 17.40 -3.52 18.73
C ASN A 637 16.89 -4.66 19.63
N ASN A 638 16.71 -5.87 19.08
CA ASN A 638 16.37 -7.06 19.87
C ASN A 638 17.45 -7.37 20.91
N VAL A 639 18.73 -7.33 20.53
CA VAL A 639 19.85 -7.55 21.47
C VAL A 639 19.84 -6.54 22.61
N MET A 640 19.65 -5.25 22.28
CA MET A 640 19.60 -4.17 23.28
C MET A 640 18.40 -4.29 24.23
N GLU A 641 17.22 -4.63 23.71
CA GLU A 641 16.03 -4.85 24.52
C GLU A 641 16.21 -6.06 25.45
N ILE A 642 16.62 -7.22 24.91
CA ILE A 642 16.80 -8.45 25.68
C ILE A 642 17.86 -8.26 26.77
N SER A 643 19.00 -7.65 26.46
CA SER A 643 20.05 -7.38 27.47
C SER A 643 19.53 -6.45 28.57
N GLY A 644 18.74 -5.43 28.20
CA GLY A 644 18.07 -4.54 29.13
C GLY A 644 17.10 -5.28 30.05
N LYS A 645 16.22 -6.15 29.51
CA LYS A 645 15.26 -6.92 30.33
C LYS A 645 15.96 -7.95 31.22
N ILE A 646 16.99 -8.65 30.76
CA ILE A 646 17.76 -9.58 31.61
C ILE A 646 18.41 -8.83 32.78
N THR A 647 18.97 -7.64 32.50
CA THR A 647 19.57 -6.80 33.53
C THR A 647 18.53 -6.34 34.54
N ALA A 648 17.40 -5.84 34.08
CA ALA A 648 16.32 -5.40 34.94
C ALA A 648 15.68 -6.56 35.74
N LEU A 649 15.61 -7.78 35.19
CA LEU A 649 15.20 -8.98 35.93
C LEU A 649 16.21 -9.31 37.03
N THR A 650 17.51 -9.23 36.73
CA THR A 650 18.58 -9.43 37.70
C THR A 650 18.47 -8.42 38.84
N THR A 651 18.19 -7.15 38.54
CA THR A 651 17.87 -6.12 39.54
C THR A 651 16.65 -6.54 40.35
N CYS A 652 15.53 -6.89 39.70
CA CYS A 652 14.29 -7.28 40.40
C CYS A 652 14.52 -8.46 41.37
N VAL A 653 15.21 -9.51 40.92
CA VAL A 653 15.57 -10.69 41.74
C VAL A 653 16.48 -10.31 42.89
N GLY A 654 17.50 -9.47 42.65
CA GLY A 654 18.40 -9.02 43.70
C GLY A 654 17.70 -8.20 44.79
N GLY A 655 16.75 -7.34 44.39
CA GLY A 655 15.90 -6.59 45.33
C GLY A 655 14.93 -7.49 46.10
N ALA A 656 14.35 -8.50 45.46
CA ALA A 656 13.49 -9.48 46.11
C ALA A 656 14.25 -10.35 47.10
N LEU A 657 15.42 -10.90 46.72
CA LEU A 657 16.27 -11.73 47.58
C LEU A 657 16.67 -11.00 48.87
N ALA A 658 16.90 -9.69 48.79
CA ALA A 658 17.19 -8.90 49.97
C ALA A 658 16.04 -8.84 50.98
N ALA A 659 14.78 -8.99 50.55
CA ALA A 659 13.63 -9.09 51.46
C ALA A 659 13.53 -10.48 52.15
N PHE A 660 14.21 -11.51 51.62
CA PHE A 660 14.27 -12.85 52.21
C PHE A 660 15.45 -13.05 53.16
N ILE A 661 16.52 -12.25 53.03
CA ILE A 661 17.71 -12.32 53.87
C ILE A 661 17.48 -11.50 55.16
N ASP A 662 17.76 -12.09 56.32
CA ASP A 662 17.63 -11.40 57.61
C ASP A 662 18.70 -10.29 57.74
N MET A 663 18.27 -9.03 57.58
CA MET A 663 19.12 -7.85 57.63
C MET A 663 19.58 -7.47 59.05
N LYS A 664 19.32 -8.30 60.06
CA LYS A 664 19.81 -8.09 61.44
C LYS A 664 21.24 -8.58 61.66
N GLN A 665 21.81 -9.36 60.75
CA GLN A 665 23.17 -9.89 60.88
C GLN A 665 24.21 -8.93 60.27
N ALA A 666 25.19 -8.50 61.08
CA ALA A 666 26.14 -7.43 60.76
C ALA A 666 27.13 -7.70 59.60
N LYS A 667 27.14 -8.91 59.01
CA LYS A 667 27.97 -9.28 57.82
C LYS A 667 27.27 -10.36 56.97
N SER A 668 26.32 -9.96 56.13
CA SER A 668 25.66 -10.88 55.19
C SER A 668 26.43 -10.97 53.87
N LYS A 669 27.45 -11.86 53.83
CA LYS A 669 28.14 -12.27 52.59
C LYS A 669 27.22 -12.54 51.36
N PRO A 670 26.02 -13.16 51.50
CA PRO A 670 25.14 -13.36 50.34
C PRO A 670 24.59 -12.05 49.76
N LEU A 671 24.32 -11.03 50.59
CA LEU A 671 23.79 -9.75 50.13
C LEU A 671 24.87 -8.95 49.39
N GLU A 672 26.12 -9.00 49.86
CA GLU A 672 27.29 -8.45 49.16
C GLU A 672 27.49 -9.10 47.79
N LEU A 673 27.37 -10.43 47.70
CA LEU A 673 27.47 -11.18 46.45
C LEU A 673 26.39 -10.77 45.45
N VAL A 674 25.12 -10.68 45.88
CA VAL A 674 24.00 -10.23 45.04
C VAL A 674 24.23 -8.81 44.53
N ALA A 675 24.66 -7.89 45.40
CA ALA A 675 24.95 -6.51 45.03
C ALA A 675 26.12 -6.40 44.04
N ALA A 676 27.16 -7.23 44.19
CA ALA A 676 28.27 -7.31 43.23
C ALA A 676 27.82 -7.84 41.86
N ILE A 677 27.02 -8.93 41.83
CA ILE A 677 26.46 -9.49 40.59
C ILE A 677 25.63 -8.44 39.85
N VAL A 678 24.69 -7.78 40.55
CA VAL A 678 23.83 -6.74 39.97
C VAL A 678 24.68 -5.61 39.38
N SER A 679 25.74 -5.19 40.08
CA SER A 679 26.64 -4.14 39.61
C SER A 679 27.39 -4.55 38.33
N VAL A 680 27.93 -5.77 38.26
CA VAL A 680 28.62 -6.29 37.08
C VAL A 680 27.68 -6.37 35.87
N VAL A 681 26.47 -6.91 36.06
CA VAL A 681 25.47 -7.03 34.99
C VAL A 681 25.07 -5.65 34.46
N HIS A 682 24.88 -4.64 35.33
CA HIS A 682 24.63 -3.26 34.89
C HIS A 682 25.77 -2.66 34.08
N ILE A 683 27.03 -2.89 34.48
CA ILE A 683 28.20 -2.43 33.72
C ILE A 683 28.23 -3.09 32.33
N VAL A 684 28.07 -4.41 32.27
CA VAL A 684 28.05 -5.14 30.99
C VAL A 684 26.91 -4.64 30.09
N ASN A 685 25.69 -4.49 30.63
CA ASN A 685 24.56 -4.01 29.86
C ASN A 685 24.74 -2.57 29.38
N PHE A 686 25.35 -1.70 30.19
CA PHE A 686 25.69 -0.34 29.76
C PHE A 686 26.64 -0.36 28.56
N PHE A 687 27.66 -1.22 28.56
CA PHE A 687 28.52 -1.41 27.39
C PHE A 687 27.76 -1.95 26.18
N VAL A 688 26.88 -2.95 26.35
CA VAL A 688 26.05 -3.48 25.25
C VAL A 688 25.17 -2.38 24.64
N MET A 689 24.43 -1.63 25.47
CA MET A 689 23.59 -0.51 25.03
C MET A 689 24.42 0.57 24.32
N LEU A 690 25.58 0.93 24.87
CA LEU A 690 26.49 1.91 24.26
C LEU A 690 26.98 1.43 22.89
N VAL A 691 27.41 0.17 22.76
CA VAL A 691 27.87 -0.40 21.48
C VAL A 691 26.74 -0.40 20.45
N VAL A 692 25.53 -0.84 20.82
CA VAL A 692 24.38 -0.84 19.90
C VAL A 692 23.99 0.59 19.48
N LEU A 693 24.02 1.56 20.41
CA LEU A 693 23.77 2.97 20.08
C LEU A 693 24.83 3.51 19.11
N LEU A 694 26.12 3.24 19.37
CA LEU A 694 27.23 3.62 18.50
C LEU A 694 27.13 2.98 17.12
N LEU A 695 26.75 1.70 17.00
CA LEU A 695 26.53 1.03 15.71
C LEU A 695 25.39 1.65 14.88
N GLY A 696 24.49 2.40 15.53
CA GLY A 696 23.46 3.20 14.88
C GLY A 696 23.98 4.44 14.19
N MET A 697 25.17 4.90 14.55
CA MET A 697 25.81 6.08 14.01
C MET A 697 26.71 5.69 12.83
N LYS A 698 26.52 6.31 11.66
CA LYS A 698 27.31 6.01 10.44
C LYS A 698 28.82 6.11 10.68
N GLY A 699 29.27 7.17 11.37
CA GLY A 699 30.70 7.39 11.66
C GLY A 699 31.34 6.33 12.56
N ALA A 700 30.64 5.90 13.62
CA ALA A 700 31.14 4.85 14.51
C ALA A 700 31.09 3.46 13.85
N ARG A 701 30.07 3.18 13.03
CA ARG A 701 30.02 1.97 12.18
C ARG A 701 31.21 1.91 11.22
N LEU A 702 31.53 3.03 10.56
CA LEU A 702 32.69 3.13 9.66
C LEU A 702 34.01 2.94 10.41
N PHE A 703 34.14 3.51 11.61
CA PHE A 703 35.30 3.29 12.47
C PHE A 703 35.47 1.80 12.81
N LEU A 704 34.39 1.12 13.18
CA LEU A 704 34.43 -0.30 13.51
C LEU A 704 34.73 -1.18 12.28
N LYS A 705 34.13 -0.90 11.13
CA LYS A 705 34.47 -1.56 9.85
C LYS A 705 35.97 -1.45 9.55
N ASN A 706 36.55 -0.26 9.74
CA ASN A 706 37.99 -0.04 9.53
C ASN A 706 38.88 -0.79 10.53
N LEU A 707 38.43 -0.96 11.77
CA LEU A 707 39.17 -1.68 12.82
C LEU A 707 39.13 -3.20 12.60
N LEU A 708 37.96 -3.75 12.29
CA LEU A 708 37.74 -5.20 12.17
C LEU A 708 38.04 -5.74 10.76
N GLY A 709 38.11 -4.89 9.74
CA GLY A 709 38.33 -5.32 8.36
C GLY A 709 37.17 -6.12 7.76
N TRP A 710 35.94 -5.93 8.25
CA TRP A 710 34.76 -6.67 7.80
C TRP A 710 34.04 -5.91 6.67
N ILE A 711 33.91 -6.56 5.50
CA ILE A 711 33.09 -6.15 4.34
C ILE A 711 31.63 -6.61 4.48
N THR A 712 30.67 -5.73 4.20
CA THR A 712 29.24 -6.08 4.08
C THR A 712 28.75 -6.00 2.64
N PHE A 713 27.66 -6.70 2.36
CA PHE A 713 27.02 -6.80 1.05
C PHE A 713 25.53 -6.47 1.13
N SER A 714 24.95 -6.05 0.01
CA SER A 714 23.52 -5.77 -0.12
C SER A 714 22.80 -6.61 -1.18
N ASP A 715 21.51 -6.83 -0.95
CA ASP A 715 20.59 -7.61 -1.80
C ASP A 715 19.35 -6.73 -1.99
N THR A 716 19.23 -6.15 -3.18
CA THR A 716 18.23 -5.13 -3.48
C THR A 716 16.85 -5.75 -3.66
N SER A 717 16.79 -6.97 -4.19
CA SER A 717 15.56 -7.75 -4.33
C SER A 717 15.00 -8.14 -2.96
N ARG A 718 15.85 -8.67 -2.07
CA ARG A 718 15.46 -9.12 -0.72
C ARG A 718 15.52 -8.03 0.36
N GLY A 719 15.90 -6.80 -0.02
CA GLY A 719 15.97 -5.63 0.86
C GLY A 719 17.00 -5.73 1.99
N LEU A 720 18.13 -6.42 1.77
CA LEU A 720 19.22 -6.51 2.75
C LEU A 720 20.26 -5.43 2.44
N GLU A 721 20.58 -4.55 3.38
CA GLU A 721 21.55 -3.46 3.14
C GLU A 721 22.96 -3.76 3.69
N ASP A 722 23.07 -4.38 4.86
CA ASP A 722 24.35 -4.66 5.54
C ASP A 722 24.39 -6.14 5.99
N ALA A 723 24.59 -7.08 5.07
CA ALA A 723 24.61 -8.51 5.33
C ALA A 723 25.97 -9.17 5.01
N PRO A 724 26.33 -10.30 5.67
CA PRO A 724 27.55 -11.03 5.36
C PRO A 724 27.43 -11.77 4.02
N ALA A 725 28.54 -11.88 3.29
CA ALA A 725 28.61 -12.45 1.94
C ALA A 725 27.89 -13.80 1.79
N LYS A 726 28.06 -14.70 2.76
CA LYS A 726 27.46 -16.06 2.76
C LYS A 726 25.93 -16.07 2.69
N ASN A 727 25.27 -15.00 3.14
CA ASN A 727 23.81 -14.89 3.18
C ASN A 727 23.24 -14.19 1.92
N VAL A 728 24.11 -13.58 1.13
CA VAL A 728 23.77 -12.68 0.02
C VAL A 728 24.15 -13.32 -1.31
N LEU A 729 25.46 -13.53 -1.56
CA LEU A 729 25.99 -13.97 -2.85
C LEU A 729 25.30 -15.22 -3.45
N PRO A 730 25.01 -16.29 -2.68
CA PRO A 730 24.37 -17.49 -3.25
C PRO A 730 22.91 -17.29 -3.66
N ARG A 731 22.24 -16.23 -3.19
CA ARG A 731 20.81 -15.95 -3.41
C ARG A 731 20.58 -14.76 -4.33
N TRP A 732 21.64 -14.14 -4.86
CA TRP A 732 21.51 -13.05 -5.81
C TRP A 732 20.90 -13.52 -7.12
N ASP A 733 19.76 -12.92 -7.47
CA ASP A 733 19.29 -12.81 -8.84
C ASP A 733 20.09 -11.70 -9.52
N VAL A 734 21.06 -12.10 -10.34
CA VAL A 734 22.09 -11.19 -10.84
C VAL A 734 21.52 -10.22 -11.87
N ASP A 735 20.53 -10.64 -12.66
CA ASP A 735 19.89 -9.80 -13.66
C ASP A 735 19.04 -8.72 -13.00
N LYS A 736 18.30 -9.06 -11.93
CA LYS A 736 17.59 -8.06 -11.10
C LYS A 736 18.55 -7.10 -10.41
N GLU A 737 19.64 -7.60 -9.84
CA GLU A 737 20.64 -6.72 -9.22
C GLU A 737 21.27 -5.76 -10.24
N ALA A 738 21.60 -6.23 -11.45
CA ALA A 738 22.10 -5.38 -12.53
C ALA A 738 21.07 -4.33 -12.96
N LYS A 739 19.81 -4.73 -13.15
CA LYS A 739 18.68 -3.81 -13.43
C LYS A 739 18.57 -2.74 -12.35
N HIS A 740 18.58 -3.10 -11.07
CA HIS A 740 18.39 -2.13 -9.99
C HIS A 740 19.60 -1.19 -9.78
N ARG A 741 20.82 -1.71 -9.94
CA ARG A 741 22.06 -0.99 -9.64
C ARG A 741 22.55 -0.10 -10.77
N VAL A 742 22.26 -0.48 -12.01
CA VAL A 742 22.75 0.24 -13.20
C VAL A 742 21.59 0.92 -13.91
N TRP A 743 20.60 0.16 -14.37
CA TRP A 743 19.52 0.68 -15.21
C TRP A 743 18.58 1.62 -14.45
N GLN A 744 17.94 1.15 -13.38
CA GLN A 744 17.04 1.95 -12.57
C GLN A 744 17.76 3.10 -11.86
N ALA A 745 19.00 2.87 -11.39
CA ALA A 745 19.80 3.91 -10.76
C ALA A 745 20.09 5.07 -11.72
N PHE A 746 20.40 4.79 -12.99
CA PHE A 746 20.56 5.80 -14.02
C PHE A 746 19.28 6.64 -14.19
N TRP A 747 18.13 5.99 -14.39
CA TRP A 747 16.86 6.72 -14.55
C TRP A 747 16.49 7.54 -13.32
N ARG A 748 16.69 7.00 -12.11
CA ARG A 748 16.48 7.73 -10.86
C ARG A 748 17.34 9.00 -10.77
N SER A 749 18.59 8.93 -11.24
CA SER A 749 19.51 10.07 -11.27
C SER A 749 19.04 11.15 -12.25
N ILE A 750 18.70 10.75 -13.47
CA ILE A 750 18.15 11.63 -14.51
C ILE A 750 16.90 12.35 -14.01
N LEU A 751 15.93 11.61 -13.47
CA LEU A 751 14.65 12.19 -13.05
C LEU A 751 14.81 13.12 -11.83
N LEU A 752 15.79 12.83 -10.96
CA LEU A 752 16.20 13.72 -9.87
C LEU A 752 16.79 15.01 -10.42
N GLU A 753 17.73 14.95 -11.36
CA GLU A 753 18.34 16.10 -12.00
C GLU A 753 17.29 16.99 -12.69
N LEU A 754 16.38 16.40 -13.47
CA LEU A 754 15.28 17.11 -14.12
C LEU A 754 14.39 17.85 -13.11
N THR A 755 14.12 17.22 -11.98
CA THR A 755 13.34 17.83 -10.89
C THR A 755 14.08 18.99 -10.24
N GLN A 756 15.39 18.84 -9.97
CA GLN A 756 16.21 19.91 -9.41
C GLN A 756 16.30 21.12 -10.36
N ASN A 757 16.50 20.87 -11.65
CA ASN A 757 16.58 21.92 -12.67
C ASN A 757 15.27 22.69 -12.80
N THR A 758 14.12 22.01 -12.69
CA THR A 758 12.80 22.66 -12.69
C THR A 758 12.57 23.53 -11.45
N SER A 759 12.97 23.05 -10.26
CA SER A 759 12.78 23.78 -8.99
C SER A 759 13.59 25.08 -8.89
N LYS A 760 14.71 25.20 -9.61
CA LYS A 760 15.50 26.44 -9.67
C LYS A 760 14.80 27.59 -10.42
N PHE A 761 13.80 27.28 -11.25
CA PHE A 761 13.08 28.26 -12.08
C PHE A 761 11.64 28.55 -11.61
N LYS A 762 11.06 27.76 -10.71
CA LYS A 762 9.68 27.96 -10.20
C LYS A 762 9.64 27.90 -8.67
N GLU A 763 9.35 29.03 -8.02
CA GLU A 763 9.12 29.16 -6.56
C GLU A 763 7.77 28.58 -6.08
N ASN A 764 6.97 27.96 -6.96
CA ASN A 764 5.64 27.44 -6.62
C ASN A 764 5.69 25.98 -6.15
N THR A 765 5.45 25.78 -4.85
CA THR A 765 5.47 24.51 -4.09
C THR A 765 4.27 23.57 -4.35
N GLY A 766 3.67 23.64 -5.54
CA GLY A 766 2.41 22.97 -5.88
C GLY A 766 2.47 21.96 -7.04
N GLU A 767 3.48 22.02 -7.91
CA GLU A 767 3.50 21.28 -9.18
C GLU A 767 3.93 19.81 -8.98
N LEU A 768 3.25 18.88 -9.67
CA LEU A 768 3.59 17.45 -9.66
C LEU A 768 4.94 17.25 -10.36
N THR A 769 5.96 16.84 -9.61
CA THR A 769 7.31 16.61 -10.14
C THR A 769 7.41 15.23 -10.79
N VAL A 770 8.38 15.07 -11.70
CA VAL A 770 8.68 13.79 -12.35
C VAL A 770 9.01 12.69 -11.33
N VAL A 771 9.69 13.04 -10.23
CA VAL A 771 9.99 12.13 -9.11
C VAL A 771 8.73 11.67 -8.37
N HIS A 772 7.79 12.58 -8.10
CA HIS A 772 6.50 12.21 -7.48
C HIS A 772 5.68 11.32 -8.42
N ARG A 773 5.79 11.54 -9.74
CA ARG A 773 5.08 10.73 -10.72
C ARG A 773 5.66 9.32 -10.83
N LEU A 774 6.99 9.17 -10.86
CA LEU A 774 7.64 7.85 -10.80
C LEU A 774 7.23 7.09 -9.54
N GLU A 775 7.20 7.75 -8.39
CA GLU A 775 6.75 7.14 -7.13
C GLU A 775 5.30 6.65 -7.20
N ALA A 776 4.39 7.45 -7.78
CA ALA A 776 3.01 7.01 -7.99
C ALA A 776 2.92 5.76 -8.88
N LEU A 777 3.77 5.65 -9.92
CA LEU A 777 3.85 4.45 -10.75
C LEU A 777 4.39 3.24 -9.97
N GLU A 778 5.47 3.41 -9.19
CA GLU A 778 6.00 2.35 -8.32
C GLU A 778 4.94 1.84 -7.32
N GLN A 779 4.17 2.74 -6.71
CA GLN A 779 3.09 2.36 -5.80
C GLN A 779 1.94 1.64 -6.52
N ALA A 780 1.60 2.06 -7.73
CA ALA A 780 0.57 1.39 -8.53
C ALA A 780 0.98 -0.05 -8.87
N VAL A 781 2.26 -0.29 -9.15
CA VAL A 781 2.82 -1.64 -9.36
C VAL A 781 2.85 -2.45 -8.07
N VAL A 782 3.27 -1.88 -6.95
CA VAL A 782 3.25 -2.58 -5.64
C VAL A 782 1.81 -2.98 -5.24
N ALA A 783 0.83 -2.13 -5.57
CA ALA A 783 -0.58 -2.41 -5.30
C ALA A 783 -1.17 -3.48 -6.23
N SER A 784 -0.80 -3.48 -7.52
CA SER A 784 -1.49 -4.25 -8.57
C SER A 784 -0.71 -5.44 -9.12
N GLY A 785 0.62 -5.42 -9.05
CA GLY A 785 1.52 -6.42 -9.63
C GLY A 785 1.79 -6.23 -11.13
N VAL A 786 2.88 -6.84 -11.61
CA VAL A 786 3.36 -6.70 -13.00
C VAL A 786 2.43 -7.36 -14.01
N ARG A 787 1.74 -8.44 -13.62
CA ARG A 787 0.74 -9.10 -14.46
C ARG A 787 -0.37 -8.12 -14.87
N ARG A 788 -0.84 -7.30 -13.92
CA ARG A 788 -1.89 -6.31 -14.17
C ARG A 788 -1.39 -5.13 -14.98
N VAL A 789 -0.15 -4.71 -14.75
CA VAL A 789 0.50 -3.71 -15.60
C VAL A 789 0.57 -4.20 -17.04
N ARG A 790 0.97 -5.45 -17.28
CA ARG A 790 0.99 -6.05 -18.62
C ARG A 790 -0.42 -6.11 -19.22
N SER A 791 -1.41 -6.60 -18.47
CA SER A 791 -2.81 -6.66 -18.89
C SER A 791 -3.38 -5.28 -19.25
N HIS A 792 -3.00 -4.25 -18.49
CA HIS A 792 -3.35 -2.86 -18.81
C HIS A 792 -2.87 -2.49 -20.22
N TRP A 793 -1.60 -2.73 -20.56
CA TRP A 793 -1.08 -2.41 -21.88
C TRP A 793 -1.69 -3.24 -23.01
N THR A 794 -1.90 -4.54 -22.79
CA THR A 794 -2.61 -5.39 -23.76
C THR A 794 -4.03 -4.88 -24.03
N GLY A 795 -4.75 -4.44 -22.98
CA GLY A 795 -6.08 -3.86 -23.13
C GLY A 795 -6.08 -2.46 -23.74
N GLU A 796 -4.98 -1.70 -23.62
CA GLU A 796 -4.82 -0.39 -24.27
C GLU A 796 -4.58 -0.54 -25.77
N GLU A 797 -3.85 -1.58 -26.19
CA GLU A 797 -3.64 -1.93 -27.59
C GLU A 797 -4.93 -2.48 -28.25
N HIS A 798 -5.79 -3.14 -27.47
CA HIS A 798 -7.05 -3.69 -27.99
C HIS A 798 -8.13 -2.59 -28.16
N PRO A 799 -8.55 -2.26 -29.39
CA PRO A 799 -9.43 -1.10 -29.63
C PRO A 799 -10.78 -1.17 -28.91
N TYR A 800 -11.36 -2.36 -28.77
CA TYR A 800 -12.63 -2.56 -28.07
C TYR A 800 -12.49 -2.31 -26.56
N THR A 801 -11.41 -2.82 -25.95
CA THR A 801 -11.15 -2.68 -24.50
C THR A 801 -10.80 -1.25 -24.14
N SER A 802 -9.92 -0.59 -24.91
CA SER A 802 -9.60 0.83 -24.69
C SER A 802 -10.86 1.72 -24.76
N LYS A 803 -11.74 1.50 -25.75
CA LYS A 803 -13.04 2.18 -25.84
C LYS A 803 -13.94 1.88 -24.64
N LEU A 804 -14.01 0.62 -24.20
CA LEU A 804 -14.81 0.23 -23.04
C LEU A 804 -14.33 0.93 -21.75
N ARG A 805 -13.01 1.03 -21.55
CA ARG A 805 -12.40 1.78 -20.45
C ARG A 805 -12.76 3.26 -20.48
N GLN A 806 -12.69 3.89 -21.66
CA GLN A 806 -13.08 5.28 -21.87
C GLN A 806 -14.58 5.48 -21.58
N ALA A 807 -15.45 4.60 -22.09
CA ALA A 807 -16.89 4.66 -21.84
C ALA A 807 -17.20 4.56 -20.34
N THR A 808 -16.62 3.59 -19.64
CA THR A 808 -16.81 3.42 -18.19
C THR A 808 -16.41 4.66 -17.41
N ARG A 809 -15.24 5.25 -17.70
CA ARG A 809 -14.77 6.48 -17.05
C ARG A 809 -15.70 7.66 -17.32
N SER A 810 -16.08 7.85 -18.57
CA SER A 810 -16.92 8.99 -18.99
C SER A 810 -18.36 8.90 -18.49
N ALA A 811 -18.90 7.69 -18.29
CA ALA A 811 -20.32 7.49 -18.08
C ALA A 811 -20.71 7.00 -16.69
N LEU A 812 -19.85 6.24 -15.99
CA LEU A 812 -20.19 5.58 -14.73
C LEU A 812 -19.43 6.12 -13.51
N GLU A 813 -18.25 6.72 -13.66
CA GLU A 813 -17.47 7.21 -12.51
C GLU A 813 -18.27 8.23 -11.67
N GLY A 814 -18.50 7.94 -10.39
CA GLY A 814 -19.38 8.72 -9.51
C GLY A 814 -20.35 7.88 -8.68
N VAL A 815 -21.45 8.49 -8.25
CA VAL A 815 -22.51 7.85 -7.45
C VAL A 815 -23.60 7.21 -8.33
N ASP A 816 -24.45 6.38 -7.69
CA ASP A 816 -25.61 5.72 -8.31
C ASP A 816 -25.23 4.69 -9.39
N VAL A 817 -24.10 4.01 -9.18
CA VAL A 817 -23.64 2.86 -9.95
C VAL A 817 -24.21 1.58 -9.33
N PHE A 818 -24.54 0.61 -10.16
CA PHE A 818 -25.09 -0.68 -9.75
C PHE A 818 -24.09 -1.80 -10.04
N TRP A 819 -23.87 -2.70 -9.09
CA TRP A 819 -23.05 -3.89 -9.27
C TRP A 819 -23.49 -5.01 -8.33
N ASP A 820 -23.90 -6.15 -8.88
CA ASP A 820 -24.52 -7.27 -8.14
C ASP A 820 -23.60 -8.50 -8.02
N ASP A 821 -22.33 -8.36 -8.38
CA ASP A 821 -21.37 -9.47 -8.40
C ASP A 821 -20.47 -9.48 -7.17
N ALA A 822 -20.53 -10.58 -6.41
CA ALA A 822 -19.74 -10.78 -5.20
C ALA A 822 -18.27 -11.14 -5.46
N SER A 823 -17.88 -11.51 -6.70
CA SER A 823 -16.56 -12.07 -7.01
C SER A 823 -15.37 -11.10 -6.83
N GLY A 824 -15.64 -9.82 -6.53
CA GLY A 824 -14.63 -8.80 -6.22
C GLY A 824 -14.66 -8.29 -4.78
N ALA A 825 -15.60 -8.77 -3.94
CA ALA A 825 -15.73 -8.35 -2.55
C ALA A 825 -14.65 -8.97 -1.65
N ARG A 826 -14.13 -8.20 -0.68
CA ARG A 826 -12.98 -8.60 0.16
C ARG A 826 -13.17 -9.90 0.95
N ASP A 827 -14.37 -10.14 1.47
CA ASP A 827 -14.70 -11.32 2.25
C ASP A 827 -15.40 -12.40 1.40
N GLY A 828 -15.49 -12.19 0.08
CA GLY A 828 -16.19 -13.06 -0.85
C GLY A 828 -17.71 -13.04 -0.72
N HIS A 829 -18.26 -12.17 0.13
CA HIS A 829 -19.69 -12.01 0.36
C HIS A 829 -20.13 -10.58 0.05
N LEU A 830 -21.37 -10.43 -0.43
CA LEU A 830 -21.94 -9.12 -0.72
C LEU A 830 -23.13 -8.89 0.21
N ASP A 831 -22.94 -8.04 1.21
CA ASP A 831 -23.95 -7.71 2.22
C ASP A 831 -24.88 -6.58 1.76
N SER A 832 -24.55 -5.91 0.64
CA SER A 832 -25.40 -4.88 0.04
C SER A 832 -26.73 -5.49 -0.42
N LYS A 833 -27.84 -4.85 -0.02
CA LYS A 833 -29.20 -5.26 -0.42
C LYS A 833 -29.68 -4.52 -1.66
N SER A 834 -29.20 -3.29 -1.84
CA SER A 834 -29.55 -2.43 -2.97
C SER A 834 -28.62 -2.60 -4.17
N PHE A 835 -27.39 -3.10 -3.95
CA PHE A 835 -26.32 -3.22 -4.94
C PHE A 835 -25.88 -1.88 -5.56
N PHE A 836 -26.35 -0.76 -5.00
CA PHE A 836 -25.99 0.59 -5.43
C PHE A 836 -24.86 1.16 -4.58
N GLY A 837 -24.07 2.03 -5.20
CA GLY A 837 -22.92 2.63 -4.56
C GLY A 837 -22.22 3.70 -5.39
N LYS A 838 -21.06 4.12 -4.86
CA LYS A 838 -20.08 4.94 -5.56
C LYS A 838 -19.09 4.05 -6.28
N MET A 839 -18.76 4.39 -7.51
CA MET A 839 -17.64 3.79 -8.25
C MET A 839 -16.61 4.86 -8.62
N TYR A 840 -15.33 4.54 -8.47
CA TYR A 840 -14.25 5.34 -9.05
C TYR A 840 -13.30 4.45 -9.84
N VAL A 841 -12.62 5.07 -10.81
CA VAL A 841 -11.71 4.37 -11.72
C VAL A 841 -10.28 4.74 -11.40
N LEU A 842 -9.43 3.72 -11.26
CA LEU A 842 -7.99 3.88 -11.27
C LEU A 842 -7.51 3.63 -12.70
N PRO A 843 -6.99 4.65 -13.40
CA PRO A 843 -6.67 4.54 -14.83
C PRO A 843 -5.43 3.69 -15.10
N TYR A 844 -4.52 3.56 -14.13
CA TYR A 844 -3.28 2.79 -14.27
C TYR A 844 -2.84 2.06 -12.98
N PRO A 845 -2.61 0.73 -13.04
CA PRO A 845 -3.22 -0.19 -14.00
C PRO A 845 -4.75 -0.09 -13.95
N PHE A 846 -5.42 -0.23 -15.10
CA PHE A 846 -6.85 0.04 -15.19
C PHE A 846 -7.69 -0.92 -14.32
N HIS A 847 -8.48 -0.38 -13.40
CA HIS A 847 -9.52 -1.12 -12.68
C HIS A 847 -10.56 -0.16 -12.07
N CYS A 848 -11.74 -0.68 -11.75
CA CYS A 848 -12.79 0.06 -11.06
C CYS A 848 -12.92 -0.42 -9.62
N VAL A 849 -13.20 0.49 -8.69
CA VAL A 849 -13.51 0.16 -7.30
C VAL A 849 -14.93 0.63 -7.00
N MET A 850 -15.75 -0.33 -6.58
CA MET A 850 -17.14 -0.13 -6.17
C MET A 850 -17.24 -0.08 -4.65
N VAL A 851 -17.91 0.94 -4.11
CA VAL A 851 -18.12 1.17 -2.68
C VAL A 851 -19.64 1.24 -2.45
N TYR A 852 -20.19 0.27 -1.74
CA TYR A 852 -21.65 0.14 -1.58
C TYR A 852 -22.21 1.12 -0.55
N ASP A 853 -23.44 1.60 -0.81
CA ASP A 853 -24.10 2.63 0.01
C ASP A 853 -24.61 2.08 1.36
N ASP A 854 -25.12 0.86 1.37
CA ASP A 854 -25.85 0.25 2.49
C ASP A 854 -24.99 -0.71 3.33
N SER A 855 -23.90 -1.25 2.79
CA SER A 855 -22.95 -2.11 3.53
C SER A 855 -21.59 -1.43 3.79
N LYS A 856 -20.62 -2.19 4.31
CA LYS A 856 -19.21 -1.77 4.43
C LYS A 856 -18.36 -2.31 3.27
N ASP A 857 -18.97 -3.01 2.34
CA ASP A 857 -18.24 -3.77 1.33
C ASP A 857 -17.66 -2.85 0.27
N GLU A 858 -16.56 -3.33 -0.30
CA GLU A 858 -15.86 -2.73 -1.42
C GLU A 858 -15.58 -3.87 -2.40
N ALA A 859 -15.83 -3.66 -3.69
CA ALA A 859 -15.53 -4.62 -4.72
C ALA A 859 -14.56 -4.05 -5.76
N VAL A 860 -13.53 -4.81 -6.12
CA VAL A 860 -12.60 -4.44 -7.18
C VAL A 860 -12.99 -5.16 -8.47
N ILE A 861 -13.15 -4.38 -9.55
CA ILE A 861 -13.58 -4.86 -10.86
C ILE A 861 -12.43 -4.69 -11.83
N HIS A 862 -11.84 -5.81 -12.24
CA HIS A 862 -10.74 -5.88 -13.20
C HIS A 862 -11.22 -6.13 -14.62
N ASP A 863 -10.36 -5.79 -15.56
CA ASP A 863 -10.51 -5.99 -16.99
C ASP A 863 -9.64 -7.18 -17.47
N GLU A 864 -9.59 -8.25 -16.67
CA GLU A 864 -8.90 -9.51 -17.00
C GLU A 864 -9.94 -10.51 -17.52
N ALA A 865 -10.14 -10.58 -18.84
CA ALA A 865 -10.96 -11.62 -19.45
C ALA A 865 -10.24 -12.20 -20.68
N GLU A 866 -10.18 -13.53 -20.76
CA GLU A 866 -9.60 -14.24 -21.92
C GLU A 866 -10.49 -14.11 -23.16
N THR A 867 -11.80 -13.92 -22.96
CA THR A 867 -12.76 -13.70 -24.03
C THR A 867 -13.61 -12.44 -23.78
N PRO A 868 -14.03 -11.73 -24.83
CA PRO A 868 -14.84 -10.53 -24.68
C PRO A 868 -16.23 -10.74 -24.05
N ALA A 869 -16.73 -11.99 -23.98
CA ALA A 869 -17.99 -12.36 -23.33
C ALA A 869 -17.85 -12.53 -21.79
N GLN A 870 -16.63 -12.76 -21.31
CA GLN A 870 -16.32 -12.90 -19.88
C GLN A 870 -15.82 -11.59 -19.24
N SER A 871 -15.81 -10.48 -20.02
CA SER A 871 -15.35 -9.19 -19.52
C SER A 871 -16.28 -8.65 -18.43
N LYS A 872 -15.78 -8.62 -17.19
CA LYS A 872 -16.49 -8.01 -16.05
C LYS A 872 -16.72 -6.52 -16.25
N LEU A 873 -15.76 -5.84 -16.90
CA LEU A 873 -15.90 -4.43 -17.25
C LEU A 873 -17.06 -4.21 -18.24
N ALA A 874 -17.23 -5.13 -19.20
CA ALA A 874 -18.32 -5.09 -20.15
C ALA A 874 -19.65 -5.33 -19.43
N LYS A 875 -19.73 -6.38 -18.60
CA LYS A 875 -20.89 -6.66 -17.74
C LYS A 875 -21.27 -5.44 -16.89
N LEU A 876 -20.31 -4.80 -16.23
CA LEU A 876 -20.53 -3.59 -15.42
C LEU A 876 -21.17 -2.47 -16.26
N LEU A 877 -20.60 -2.17 -17.42
CA LEU A 877 -21.13 -1.12 -18.29
C LEU A 877 -22.56 -1.46 -18.73
N PHE A 878 -22.77 -2.65 -19.27
CA PHE A 878 -24.05 -3.08 -19.84
C PHE A 878 -25.17 -3.19 -18.82
N LEU A 879 -24.86 -3.72 -17.63
CA LEU A 879 -25.80 -3.78 -16.51
C LEU A 879 -26.32 -2.38 -16.14
N ASN A 880 -25.41 -1.40 -16.08
CA ASN A 880 -25.72 -0.02 -15.71
C ASN A 880 -26.47 0.77 -16.78
N PHE A 881 -26.55 0.28 -18.01
CA PHE A 881 -27.35 0.88 -19.09
C PHE A 881 -28.57 0.03 -19.49
N SER A 882 -28.85 -1.04 -18.74
CA SER A 882 -30.09 -1.78 -18.88
C SER A 882 -31.29 -0.91 -18.47
N PRO A 883 -32.45 -1.03 -19.14
CA PRO A 883 -33.61 -0.17 -18.86
C PRO A 883 -34.05 -0.20 -17.39
N LYS A 884 -34.02 -1.40 -16.78
CA LYS A 884 -34.34 -1.58 -15.36
C LYS A 884 -33.43 -0.78 -14.44
N ILE A 885 -32.11 -0.83 -14.64
CA ILE A 885 -31.16 -0.11 -13.78
C ILE A 885 -31.17 1.39 -14.07
N VAL A 886 -31.40 1.80 -15.32
CA VAL A 886 -31.57 3.21 -15.69
C VAL A 886 -32.78 3.82 -14.96
N ALA A 887 -33.92 3.12 -14.93
CA ALA A 887 -35.10 3.59 -14.18
C ALA A 887 -34.82 3.74 -12.68
N LYS A 888 -34.12 2.78 -12.06
CA LYS A 888 -33.71 2.85 -10.64
C LYS A 888 -32.76 4.02 -10.39
N ARG A 889 -31.80 4.27 -11.29
CA ARG A 889 -30.89 5.41 -11.21
C ARG A 889 -31.64 6.73 -11.32
N ASP A 890 -32.59 6.83 -12.24
CA ASP A 890 -33.41 8.04 -12.42
C ASP A 890 -34.24 8.37 -11.17
N LEU A 891 -34.87 7.35 -10.56
CA LEU A 891 -35.55 7.47 -9.26
C LEU A 891 -34.61 8.03 -8.18
N ARG A 892 -33.39 7.49 -8.08
CA ARG A 892 -32.40 7.95 -7.09
C ARG A 892 -31.97 9.40 -7.35
N GLN A 893 -31.75 9.78 -8.60
CA GLN A 893 -31.39 11.14 -8.99
C GLN A 893 -32.51 12.14 -8.65
N LYS A 894 -33.78 11.79 -8.92
CA LYS A 894 -34.95 12.59 -8.51
C LYS A 894 -34.93 12.86 -7.01
N LEU A 895 -34.75 11.83 -6.19
CA LEU A 895 -34.70 11.98 -4.72
C LEU A 895 -33.54 12.86 -4.26
N ARG A 896 -32.35 12.75 -4.86
CA ARG A 896 -31.21 13.64 -4.57
C ARG A 896 -31.53 15.10 -4.87
N VAL A 897 -32.20 15.37 -6.00
CA VAL A 897 -32.60 16.73 -6.39
C VAL A 897 -33.62 17.31 -5.41
N LEU A 898 -34.67 16.55 -5.07
CA LEU A 898 -35.68 17.00 -4.11
C LEU A 898 -35.06 17.32 -2.74
N SER A 899 -34.08 16.51 -2.31
CA SER A 899 -33.31 16.73 -1.09
C SER A 899 -32.40 17.95 -1.17
N ALA A 900 -31.70 18.16 -2.29
CA ALA A 900 -30.78 19.29 -2.45
C ALA A 900 -31.53 20.63 -2.46
N GLN A 901 -32.72 20.66 -3.06
CA GLN A 901 -33.56 21.85 -3.12
C GLN A 901 -34.48 22.04 -1.91
N ALA A 902 -34.46 21.11 -0.95
CA ALA A 902 -35.33 21.11 0.23
C ALA A 902 -36.82 21.34 -0.13
N THR A 903 -37.31 20.56 -1.10
CA THR A 903 -38.64 20.75 -1.70
C THR A 903 -39.74 20.38 -0.70
N ASN A 904 -40.72 21.26 -0.52
CA ASN A 904 -41.92 20.96 0.27
C ASN A 904 -42.87 20.09 -0.56
N ILE A 905 -43.24 18.93 -0.03
CA ILE A 905 -44.10 17.94 -0.68
C ILE A 905 -45.37 17.81 0.15
N ASP A 906 -46.53 17.93 -0.49
CA ASP A 906 -47.83 17.68 0.16
C ASP A 906 -48.04 16.17 0.28
N PHE A 907 -47.68 15.62 1.44
CA PHE A 907 -47.77 14.19 1.72
C PHE A 907 -48.30 14.00 3.14
N PRO A 908 -49.61 14.20 3.36
CA PRO A 908 -50.16 14.27 4.71
C PRO A 908 -50.19 12.91 5.39
N PHE A 909 -49.88 12.88 6.68
CA PHE A 909 -50.04 11.69 7.52
C PHE A 909 -50.32 12.08 8.98
N SER A 910 -50.78 11.12 9.79
CA SER A 910 -50.99 11.33 11.22
C SER A 910 -50.41 10.20 12.05
N ARG A 911 -49.98 10.52 13.28
CA ARG A 911 -49.50 9.53 14.25
C ARG A 911 -49.83 9.93 15.67
N GLN A 912 -49.81 8.96 16.58
CA GLN A 912 -49.90 9.21 18.02
C GLN A 912 -48.56 9.75 18.54
N GLU A 913 -48.61 10.86 19.28
CA GLU A 913 -47.47 11.44 19.98
C GLU A 913 -47.77 11.68 21.46
N GLN A 914 -46.71 11.80 22.26
CA GLN A 914 -46.82 12.17 23.66
C GLN A 914 -46.28 13.59 23.88
N ALA A 915 -46.98 14.35 24.72
CA ALA A 915 -46.54 15.66 25.17
C ALA A 915 -46.80 15.84 26.67
N THR A 916 -45.87 16.51 27.33
CA THR A 916 -46.02 16.93 28.72
C THR A 916 -46.72 18.29 28.73
N VAL A 917 -47.93 18.32 29.28
CA VAL A 917 -48.75 19.52 29.37
C VAL A 917 -49.02 19.89 30.82
N GLU A 918 -49.18 21.18 31.08
CA GLU A 918 -49.60 21.66 32.40
C GLU A 918 -51.00 21.12 32.73
N ASP A 919 -51.11 20.44 33.87
CA ASP A 919 -52.30 19.74 34.33
C ASP A 919 -52.67 20.18 35.76
N GLY A 920 -52.70 21.50 35.96
CA GLY A 920 -53.10 22.16 37.20
C GLY A 920 -51.95 22.46 38.16
N THR A 921 -52.25 22.65 39.43
CA THR A 921 -51.26 22.94 40.48
C THR A 921 -51.44 21.98 41.66
N VAL A 922 -50.33 21.59 42.29
CA VAL A 922 -50.32 20.77 43.50
C VAL A 922 -49.66 21.57 44.62
N THR A 923 -50.35 21.67 45.76
CA THR A 923 -49.83 22.35 46.94
C THR A 923 -48.99 21.37 47.76
N ARG A 924 -47.73 21.70 47.97
CA ARG A 924 -46.80 20.91 48.77
C ARG A 924 -46.32 21.72 49.97
N THR A 925 -46.53 21.18 51.16
CA THR A 925 -46.05 21.81 52.40
C THR A 925 -44.66 21.29 52.72
N ASP A 926 -43.70 22.20 52.91
CA ASP A 926 -42.33 21.86 53.26
C ASP A 926 -42.19 21.46 54.74
N SER A 927 -40.98 21.02 55.12
CA SER A 927 -40.66 20.61 56.50
C SER A 927 -40.69 21.75 57.52
N GLU A 928 -40.85 23.01 57.07
CA GLU A 928 -40.97 24.21 57.91
C GLU A 928 -42.44 24.70 58.02
N GLY A 929 -43.38 23.99 57.39
CA GLY A 929 -44.82 24.29 57.46
C GLY A 929 -45.31 25.32 56.44
N ASN A 930 -44.46 25.73 55.48
CA ASN A 930 -44.85 26.66 54.42
C ASN A 930 -45.39 25.88 53.20
N SER A 931 -46.56 26.28 52.70
CA SER A 931 -47.18 25.68 51.53
C SER A 931 -46.72 26.37 50.24
N HIS A 932 -46.08 25.61 49.36
CA HIS A 932 -45.68 26.04 48.02
C HIS A 932 -46.63 25.46 46.98
N THR A 933 -47.05 26.28 46.02
CA THR A 933 -47.90 25.85 44.90
C THR A 933 -47.00 25.51 43.73
N GLU A 934 -46.89 24.23 43.38
CA GLU A 934 -46.12 23.77 42.22
C GLU A 934 -47.05 23.49 41.05
N THR A 935 -46.61 23.79 39.83
CA THR A 935 -47.38 23.43 38.62
C THR A 935 -47.26 21.94 38.37
N ARG A 936 -48.39 21.25 38.28
CA ARG A 936 -48.47 19.84 37.95
C ARG A 936 -48.36 19.68 36.44
N TYR A 937 -47.58 18.71 36.00
CA TYR A 937 -47.48 18.34 34.60
C TYR A 937 -47.94 16.89 34.41
N SER A 938 -48.70 16.64 33.35
CA SER A 938 -49.14 15.30 32.95
C SER A 938 -48.66 15.01 31.53
N THR A 939 -48.17 13.78 31.30
CA THR A 939 -47.83 13.31 29.95
C THR A 939 -49.07 12.72 29.31
N VAL A 940 -49.48 13.26 28.16
CA VAL A 940 -50.69 12.86 27.45
C VAL A 940 -50.38 12.43 26.02
N SER A 941 -51.10 11.40 25.56
CA SER A 941 -51.07 10.98 24.17
C SER A 941 -52.10 11.76 23.36
N PHE A 942 -51.72 12.25 22.19
CA PHE A 942 -52.60 12.97 21.26
C PHE A 942 -52.27 12.60 19.80
N THR A 943 -53.25 12.78 18.91
CA THR A 943 -53.05 12.58 17.47
C THR A 943 -52.43 13.84 16.87
N CYS A 944 -51.24 13.72 16.30
CA CYS A 944 -50.58 14.79 15.59
C CYS A 944 -50.74 14.59 14.07
N TYR A 945 -51.12 15.66 13.38
CA TYR A 945 -51.31 15.72 11.93
C TYR A 945 -50.18 16.51 11.28
N TYR A 946 -49.69 16.00 10.17
CA TYR A 946 -48.60 16.56 9.38
C TYR A 946 -49.06 16.70 7.92
N THR A 947 -48.61 17.75 7.22
CA THR A 947 -49.06 18.04 5.84
C THR A 947 -47.88 18.09 4.88
N TYR A 948 -46.87 18.92 5.16
CA TYR A 948 -45.74 19.16 4.25
C TYR A 948 -44.45 18.48 4.73
N GLY A 949 -43.99 17.52 3.94
CA GLY A 949 -42.74 16.80 4.16
C GLY A 949 -41.61 17.34 3.28
N VAL A 950 -40.38 17.27 3.77
CA VAL A 950 -39.16 17.52 3.01
C VAL A 950 -38.31 16.26 3.00
N ILE A 951 -37.97 15.76 1.82
CA ILE A 951 -37.10 14.59 1.67
C ILE A 951 -35.65 15.00 1.96
N HIS A 952 -34.93 14.14 2.66
CA HIS A 952 -33.50 14.25 2.92
C HIS A 952 -32.82 12.95 2.53
N VAL A 953 -31.81 13.04 1.66
CA VAL A 953 -30.91 11.94 1.31
C VAL A 953 -29.59 12.17 2.03
N ALA A 954 -29.28 11.33 3.01
CA ALA A 954 -28.05 11.39 3.77
C ALA A 954 -26.97 10.49 3.18
N THR A 955 -25.75 11.04 3.10
CA THR A 955 -24.52 10.31 2.76
C THR A 955 -23.89 9.76 4.04
N LYS A 956 -23.29 8.57 3.99
CA LYS A 956 -22.70 7.93 5.17
C LYS A 956 -21.44 8.67 5.60
N GLY A 957 -21.49 9.34 6.76
CA GLY A 957 -20.31 9.77 7.49
C GLY A 957 -19.55 10.98 6.93
N ASP A 958 -20.08 11.66 5.91
CA ASP A 958 -19.38 12.80 5.32
C ASP A 958 -19.83 14.16 5.89
N THR A 959 -19.16 14.59 6.96
CA THR A 959 -19.28 15.96 7.48
C THR A 959 -18.58 17.01 6.61
N SER A 960 -17.84 16.59 5.58
CA SER A 960 -17.02 17.45 4.71
C SER A 960 -17.73 17.87 3.42
N LYS A 961 -18.97 17.41 3.19
CA LYS A 961 -19.81 17.74 2.02
C LYS A 961 -19.09 17.48 0.69
N ARG A 962 -18.44 16.32 0.53
CA ARG A 962 -17.84 15.90 -0.74
C ARG A 962 -18.93 15.72 -1.79
N ILE A 963 -18.54 15.89 -3.04
CA ILE A 963 -19.46 15.96 -4.17
C ILE A 963 -20.00 14.55 -4.47
N MET A 964 -19.15 13.52 -4.38
CA MET A 964 -19.50 12.14 -4.68
C MET A 964 -19.37 11.23 -3.44
N ALA A 965 -19.87 11.67 -2.28
CA ALA A 965 -19.85 10.85 -1.07
C ALA A 965 -20.77 9.62 -1.19
N GLU A 966 -20.35 8.50 -0.60
CA GLU A 966 -21.15 7.28 -0.57
C GLU A 966 -22.34 7.39 0.41
N GLY A 967 -23.36 6.57 0.21
CA GLY A 967 -24.55 6.50 1.03
C GLY A 967 -25.80 7.06 0.35
N PHE A 968 -26.92 6.45 0.70
CA PHE A 968 -28.24 6.77 0.17
C PHE A 968 -29.33 6.48 1.20
N ASP A 969 -29.26 7.13 2.36
CA ASP A 969 -30.25 6.97 3.42
C ASP A 969 -31.34 8.05 3.29
N VAL A 970 -32.57 7.62 3.00
CA VAL A 970 -33.67 8.53 2.65
C VAL A 970 -34.63 8.65 3.82
N THR A 971 -34.87 9.88 4.26
CA THR A 971 -35.85 10.20 5.29
C THR A 971 -36.74 11.35 4.84
N MET A 972 -37.98 11.39 5.32
CA MET A 972 -38.85 12.55 5.13
C MET A 972 -39.08 13.25 6.47
N THR A 973 -38.79 14.55 6.50
CA THR A 973 -38.92 15.38 7.70
C THR A 973 -40.06 16.37 7.56
N TYR A 974 -40.91 16.41 8.58
CA TYR A 974 -42.03 17.31 8.72
C TYR A 974 -41.77 18.28 9.86
N ARG A 975 -42.22 19.53 9.73
CA ARG A 975 -42.03 20.58 10.75
C ARG A 975 -43.31 21.33 11.10
N ASP A 976 -44.43 20.92 10.50
CA ASP A 976 -45.75 21.56 10.54
C ASP A 976 -46.75 20.78 11.42
N GLY A 977 -46.25 19.86 12.25
CA GLY A 977 -47.10 18.98 13.02
C GLY A 977 -47.96 19.73 14.02
N HIS A 978 -49.26 19.43 14.06
CA HIS A 978 -50.22 20.04 14.97
C HIS A 978 -51.19 19.03 15.56
N GLY A 979 -51.75 19.32 16.73
CA GLY A 979 -52.75 18.49 17.37
C GLY A 979 -53.15 18.99 18.76
N ASP A 980 -54.26 18.46 19.25
CA ASP A 980 -54.87 18.90 20.51
C ASP A 980 -54.64 17.87 21.60
N ALA A 981 -53.93 18.28 22.66
CA ALA A 981 -53.63 17.47 23.82
C ALA A 981 -54.53 17.87 25.00
N VAL A 982 -55.30 16.93 25.55
CA VAL A 982 -56.25 17.20 26.63
C VAL A 982 -55.63 16.82 27.98
N ALA A 983 -55.47 17.79 28.87
CA ALA A 983 -54.92 17.58 30.20
C ALA A 983 -55.87 16.72 31.09
N PRO A 984 -55.43 15.61 31.71
CA PRO A 984 -56.33 14.63 32.32
C PRO A 984 -57.08 15.11 33.56
N HIS A 985 -56.47 15.97 34.38
CA HIS A 985 -57.12 16.49 35.61
C HIS A 985 -57.87 17.78 35.36
N THR A 986 -57.33 18.68 34.54
CA THR A 986 -57.95 19.99 34.32
C THR A 986 -58.93 20.02 33.14
N GLY A 987 -58.88 19.03 32.23
CA GLY A 987 -59.64 19.04 30.98
C GLY A 987 -59.23 20.14 30.01
N LYS A 988 -58.16 20.89 30.31
CA LYS A 988 -57.66 21.99 29.47
C LYS A 988 -57.09 21.42 28.17
N VAL A 989 -57.56 21.94 27.04
CA VAL A 989 -57.01 21.61 25.72
C VAL A 989 -55.76 22.45 25.49
N HIS A 990 -54.65 21.79 25.19
CA HIS A 990 -53.39 22.40 24.81
C HIS A 990 -53.19 22.18 23.32
N HIS A 991 -53.20 23.27 22.55
CA HIS A 991 -52.94 23.26 21.11
C HIS A 991 -51.44 23.18 20.87
N LEU A 992 -50.96 22.02 20.45
CA LEU A 992 -49.56 21.79 20.15
C LEU A 992 -49.31 22.04 18.67
N GLN A 993 -48.29 22.83 18.35
CA GLN A 993 -47.92 23.22 16.99
C GLN A 993 -46.41 23.08 16.79
N ASN A 994 -45.97 23.13 15.52
CA ASN A 994 -44.57 23.02 15.11
C ASN A 994 -43.90 21.72 15.61
N ARG A 995 -44.68 20.63 15.70
CA ARG A 995 -44.14 19.30 15.99
C ARG A 995 -43.30 18.84 14.81
N VAL A 996 -42.23 18.12 15.11
CA VAL A 996 -41.26 17.64 14.13
C VAL A 996 -41.31 16.12 14.09
N ALA A 997 -41.48 15.57 12.89
CA ALA A 997 -41.38 14.14 12.64
C ALA A 997 -40.32 13.87 11.58
N SER A 998 -39.49 12.86 11.78
CA SER A 998 -38.63 12.29 10.75
C SER A 998 -39.02 10.82 10.59
N ILE A 999 -39.39 10.43 9.38
CA ILE A 999 -39.85 9.07 9.06
C ILE A 999 -38.93 8.47 8.00
N GLY A 1000 -38.67 7.17 8.12
CA GLY A 1000 -37.82 6.42 7.22
C GLY A 1000 -38.41 6.19 5.82
N PRO A 1001 -37.66 5.47 4.96
CA PRO A 1001 -37.96 5.34 3.54
C PRO A 1001 -39.26 4.58 3.22
N ASP A 1002 -39.69 3.68 4.11
CA ASP A 1002 -40.94 2.92 3.94
C ASP A 1002 -42.17 3.85 3.84
N HIS A 1003 -42.12 5.02 4.47
CA HIS A 1003 -43.22 6.00 4.48
C HIS A 1003 -43.48 6.61 3.10
N ILE A 1004 -42.42 6.79 2.30
CA ILE A 1004 -42.55 7.23 0.90
C ILE A 1004 -42.65 6.05 -0.07
N GLY A 1005 -42.74 4.81 0.44
CA GLY A 1005 -42.79 3.60 -0.38
C GLY A 1005 -41.47 3.26 -1.07
N LEU A 1006 -40.31 3.66 -0.50
CA LEU A 1006 -38.99 3.31 -1.04
C LEU A 1006 -38.49 2.01 -0.38
N SER A 1007 -38.30 0.96 -1.19
CA SER A 1007 -37.75 -0.32 -0.76
C SER A 1007 -36.26 -0.47 -1.12
N SER A 1008 -35.60 -1.51 -0.61
CA SER A 1008 -34.22 -1.83 -0.99
C SER A 1008 -34.05 -2.23 -2.45
N THR A 1009 -35.13 -2.64 -3.14
CA THR A 1009 -35.07 -2.99 -4.57
C THR A 1009 -35.01 -1.76 -5.47
N MET A 1010 -35.27 -0.56 -4.92
CA MET A 1010 -35.24 0.73 -5.64
C MET A 1010 -36.27 0.83 -6.78
N ASP A 1011 -37.38 0.10 -6.70
CA ASP A 1011 -38.46 0.17 -7.68
C ASP A 1011 -39.44 1.31 -7.34
N GLU A 1012 -40.04 1.92 -8.36
CA GLU A 1012 -40.99 3.03 -8.17
C GLU A 1012 -42.34 2.52 -7.64
N SER A 1013 -42.70 2.95 -6.42
CA SER A 1013 -44.01 2.69 -5.80
C SER A 1013 -45.06 3.74 -6.18
N GLU A 1014 -46.33 3.46 -5.88
CA GLU A 1014 -47.43 4.42 -6.11
C GLU A 1014 -47.24 5.73 -5.32
N GLN A 1015 -46.69 5.63 -4.10
CA GLN A 1015 -46.36 6.78 -3.25
C GLN A 1015 -45.29 7.66 -3.93
N LEU A 1016 -44.19 7.06 -4.40
CA LEU A 1016 -43.13 7.80 -5.11
C LEU A 1016 -43.65 8.42 -6.40
N ARG A 1017 -44.49 7.72 -7.16
CA ARG A 1017 -45.10 8.25 -8.39
C ARG A 1017 -45.91 9.52 -8.11
N THR A 1018 -46.70 9.52 -7.05
CA THR A 1018 -47.50 10.69 -6.62
C THR A 1018 -46.58 11.87 -6.28
N ILE A 1019 -45.52 11.61 -5.52
CA ILE A 1019 -44.52 12.63 -5.16
C ILE A 1019 -43.83 13.19 -6.41
N PHE A 1020 -43.41 12.33 -7.35
CA PHE A 1020 -42.72 12.76 -8.56
C PHE A 1020 -43.62 13.52 -9.51
N GLU A 1021 -44.90 13.15 -9.67
CA GLU A 1021 -45.80 13.93 -10.52
C GLU A 1021 -46.05 15.33 -9.93
N GLN A 1022 -46.22 15.43 -8.60
CA GLN A 1022 -46.37 16.73 -7.92
C GLN A 1022 -45.13 17.62 -8.03
N THR A 1023 -43.93 17.04 -8.07
CA THR A 1023 -42.67 17.78 -7.99
C THR A 1023 -41.92 17.88 -9.33
N LYS A 1024 -42.61 17.60 -10.44
CA LYS A 1024 -42.03 17.54 -11.79
C LYS A 1024 -41.30 18.79 -12.22
N ASP A 1025 -41.83 19.96 -11.89
CA ASP A 1025 -41.23 21.26 -12.22
C ASP A 1025 -39.90 21.51 -11.49
N VAL A 1026 -39.67 20.79 -10.39
CA VAL A 1026 -38.47 20.89 -9.56
C VAL A 1026 -37.42 19.87 -10.02
N TRP A 1027 -37.78 18.57 -10.05
CA TRP A 1027 -36.80 17.55 -10.39
C TRP A 1027 -36.48 17.50 -11.89
N GLY A 1028 -37.40 17.90 -12.77
CA GLY A 1028 -37.17 17.93 -14.22
C GLY A 1028 -35.92 18.73 -14.63
N PRO A 1029 -35.81 20.03 -14.28
CA PRO A 1029 -34.59 20.80 -14.51
C PRO A 1029 -33.44 20.38 -13.60
N GLY A 1030 -33.70 20.05 -12.33
CA GLY A 1030 -32.63 19.75 -11.37
C GLY A 1030 -31.88 18.45 -11.67
N VAL A 1031 -32.52 17.44 -12.28
CA VAL A 1031 -31.83 16.21 -12.74
C VAL A 1031 -30.87 16.52 -13.89
N LYS A 1032 -31.20 17.47 -14.78
CA LYS A 1032 -30.29 17.90 -15.85
C LYS A 1032 -29.05 18.57 -15.26
N GLU A 1033 -29.24 19.51 -14.33
CA GLU A 1033 -28.15 20.18 -13.63
C GLU A 1033 -27.26 19.17 -12.86
N LEU A 1034 -27.87 18.21 -12.15
CA LEU A 1034 -27.14 17.17 -11.43
C LEU A 1034 -26.25 16.33 -12.38
N ARG A 1035 -26.78 15.95 -13.54
CA ARG A 1035 -26.03 15.19 -14.56
C ARG A 1035 -24.89 16.01 -15.16
N GLU A 1036 -25.09 17.30 -15.40
CA GLU A 1036 -24.04 18.22 -15.85
C GLU A 1036 -22.92 18.36 -14.81
N GLN A 1037 -23.25 18.50 -13.53
CA GLN A 1037 -22.27 18.54 -12.44
C GLN A 1037 -21.46 17.24 -12.34
N GLN A 1038 -22.12 16.08 -12.48
CA GLN A 1038 -21.46 14.78 -12.53
C GLN A 1038 -20.50 14.68 -13.74
N GLN A 1039 -20.91 15.18 -14.91
CA GLN A 1039 -20.06 15.16 -16.10
C GLN A 1039 -18.83 16.07 -15.94
N GLN A 1040 -19.01 17.27 -15.37
CA GLN A 1040 -17.90 18.19 -15.08
C GLN A 1040 -16.89 17.56 -14.10
N TYR A 1041 -17.38 16.86 -13.08
CA TYR A 1041 -16.53 16.12 -12.14
C TYR A 1041 -15.65 15.08 -12.86
N ARG A 1042 -16.22 14.31 -13.80
CA ARG A 1042 -15.48 13.30 -14.58
C ARG A 1042 -14.45 13.93 -15.51
N GLN A 1043 -14.81 15.01 -16.20
CA GLN A 1043 -13.88 15.77 -17.06
C GLN A 1043 -12.69 16.31 -16.27
N GLU A 1044 -12.92 16.77 -15.04
CA GLU A 1044 -11.87 17.26 -14.15
C GLU A 1044 -10.92 16.12 -13.70
N LEU A 1045 -11.43 14.91 -13.45
CA LEU A 1045 -10.60 13.74 -13.17
C LEU A 1045 -9.76 13.33 -14.39
N GLU A 1046 -10.35 13.35 -15.58
CA GLU A 1046 -9.65 13.08 -16.83
C GLU A 1046 -8.54 14.10 -17.09
N ARG A 1047 -8.81 15.39 -16.87
CA ARG A 1047 -7.82 16.47 -16.95
C ARG A 1047 -6.66 16.23 -15.99
N LYS A 1048 -6.92 15.94 -14.72
CA LYS A 1048 -5.88 15.63 -13.72
C LYS A 1048 -5.01 14.45 -14.12
N HIS A 1049 -5.62 13.41 -14.69
CA HIS A 1049 -4.88 12.25 -15.17
C HIS A 1049 -4.02 12.60 -16.40
N ALA A 1050 -4.55 13.37 -17.35
CA ALA A 1050 -3.81 13.84 -18.51
C ALA A 1050 -2.61 14.72 -18.10
N GLU A 1051 -2.77 15.61 -17.11
CA GLU A 1051 -1.67 16.40 -16.55
C GLU A 1051 -0.59 15.53 -15.90
N ALA A 1052 -1.00 14.50 -15.15
CA ALA A 1052 -0.05 13.56 -14.57
C ALA A 1052 0.74 12.77 -15.64
N ASN A 1053 0.07 12.40 -16.75
CA ASN A 1053 0.70 11.72 -17.89
C ASN A 1053 1.57 12.66 -18.74
N ALA A 1054 1.29 13.96 -18.75
CA ALA A 1054 2.15 14.97 -19.38
C ALA A 1054 3.47 15.17 -18.61
N THR A 1055 3.47 15.01 -17.27
CA THR A 1055 4.69 15.10 -16.46
C THR A 1055 5.63 13.91 -16.68
N LEU A 1056 5.09 12.70 -16.61
CA LEU A 1056 5.76 11.42 -16.91
C LEU A 1056 4.68 10.39 -17.24
N SER A 1057 4.78 9.76 -18.41
CA SER A 1057 3.72 8.88 -18.90
C SER A 1057 3.53 7.62 -18.03
N ASP A 1058 2.31 7.06 -18.02
CA ASP A 1058 2.07 5.72 -17.44
C ASP A 1058 2.95 4.64 -18.09
N ALA A 1059 3.26 4.82 -19.37
CA ALA A 1059 4.05 3.90 -20.20
C ALA A 1059 5.52 3.82 -19.75
N PHE A 1060 6.05 4.89 -19.15
CA PHE A 1060 7.45 4.99 -18.78
C PHE A 1060 7.90 3.85 -17.86
N TRP A 1061 7.10 3.51 -16.84
CA TRP A 1061 7.52 2.49 -15.87
C TRP A 1061 7.70 1.12 -16.53
N TYR A 1062 6.75 0.71 -17.36
CA TYR A 1062 6.75 -0.63 -17.96
C TYR A 1062 7.73 -0.76 -19.13
N PHE A 1063 7.69 0.18 -20.08
CA PHE A 1063 8.47 0.08 -21.32
C PHE A 1063 9.92 0.54 -21.16
N VAL A 1064 10.21 1.45 -20.23
CA VAL A 1064 11.56 2.01 -20.04
C VAL A 1064 12.14 1.58 -18.69
N TYR A 1065 11.51 1.97 -17.59
CA TYR A 1065 12.12 1.84 -16.25
C TYR A 1065 12.32 0.38 -15.81
N ASN A 1066 11.36 -0.50 -16.08
CA ASN A 1066 11.43 -1.93 -15.74
C ASN A 1066 12.02 -2.81 -16.87
N ASN A 1067 12.33 -2.25 -18.03
CA ASN A 1067 12.87 -2.99 -19.18
C ASN A 1067 14.34 -2.62 -19.46
N PRO A 1068 15.32 -3.31 -18.84
CA PRO A 1068 16.74 -3.05 -19.07
C PRO A 1068 17.23 -3.53 -20.45
N HIS A 1069 16.39 -4.22 -21.23
CA HIS A 1069 16.74 -4.77 -22.55
C HIS A 1069 16.23 -3.91 -23.72
N ILE A 1070 15.54 -2.80 -23.46
CA ILE A 1070 15.06 -1.89 -24.51
C ILE A 1070 16.21 -1.41 -25.40
N SER A 1071 16.06 -1.53 -26.71
CA SER A 1071 17.09 -1.06 -27.64
C SER A 1071 17.22 0.46 -27.62
N ARG A 1072 18.38 0.97 -28.06
CA ARG A 1072 18.61 2.41 -28.12
C ARG A 1072 17.57 3.13 -28.99
N GLN A 1073 17.20 2.52 -30.12
CA GLN A 1073 16.24 3.09 -31.07
C GLN A 1073 14.82 3.14 -30.49
N GLU A 1074 14.37 2.06 -29.83
CA GLU A 1074 13.06 2.01 -29.18
C GLU A 1074 12.95 2.99 -28.02
N LEU A 1075 14.03 3.18 -27.24
CA LEU A 1075 14.08 4.18 -26.17
C LEU A 1075 13.91 5.60 -26.74
N GLU A 1076 14.66 5.94 -27.78
CA GLU A 1076 14.55 7.26 -28.43
C GLU A 1076 13.16 7.48 -29.02
N PHE A 1077 12.57 6.45 -29.64
CA PHE A 1077 11.21 6.50 -30.15
C PHE A 1077 10.20 6.78 -29.03
N HIS A 1078 10.32 6.07 -27.90
CA HIS A 1078 9.46 6.26 -26.72
C HIS A 1078 9.56 7.68 -26.17
N LEU A 1079 10.78 8.17 -25.93
CA LEU A 1079 11.01 9.50 -25.37
C LEU A 1079 10.49 10.62 -26.28
N LYS A 1080 10.61 10.49 -27.61
CA LYS A 1080 10.18 11.51 -28.57
C LYS A 1080 8.67 11.51 -28.83
N HIS A 1081 8.03 10.33 -28.88
CA HIS A 1081 6.66 10.21 -29.36
C HIS A 1081 5.63 9.85 -28.28
N ARG A 1082 6.05 9.26 -27.14
CA ARG A 1082 5.13 8.85 -26.07
C ARG A 1082 5.20 9.74 -24.83
N GLU A 1083 6.35 10.33 -24.52
CA GLU A 1083 6.45 11.26 -23.39
C GLU A 1083 5.91 12.65 -23.75
N GLY A 1084 5.10 13.22 -22.86
CA GLY A 1084 4.56 14.58 -23.01
C GLY A 1084 5.50 15.68 -22.50
N ASN A 1085 6.49 15.33 -21.68
CA ASN A 1085 7.39 16.29 -21.05
C ASN A 1085 8.51 16.73 -22.01
N PRO A 1086 8.64 18.02 -22.34
CA PRO A 1086 9.68 18.51 -23.27
C PRO A 1086 11.12 18.20 -22.83
N GLN A 1087 11.37 18.12 -21.52
CA GLN A 1087 12.71 17.77 -21.01
C GLN A 1087 13.05 16.30 -21.23
N LEU A 1088 12.05 15.41 -21.21
CA LEU A 1088 12.23 13.99 -21.52
C LEU A 1088 12.39 13.77 -23.03
N GLN A 1089 11.64 14.52 -23.85
CA GLN A 1089 11.77 14.47 -25.32
C GLN A 1089 13.17 14.89 -25.80
N SER A 1090 13.72 15.95 -25.22
CA SER A 1090 15.06 16.46 -25.52
C SER A 1090 16.19 15.69 -24.83
N LEU A 1091 15.88 14.66 -24.02
CA LEU A 1091 16.88 13.87 -23.29
C LEU A 1091 17.86 13.16 -24.23
N THR A 1092 17.37 12.73 -25.39
CA THR A 1092 18.16 12.03 -26.41
C THR A 1092 19.28 12.90 -26.99
N GLU A 1093 19.09 14.22 -27.03
CA GLU A 1093 20.04 15.20 -27.53
C GLU A 1093 20.91 15.77 -26.40
N THR A 1094 20.30 16.07 -25.25
CA THR A 1094 20.99 16.70 -24.10
C THR A 1094 21.92 15.73 -23.36
N HIS A 1095 21.58 14.44 -23.29
CA HIS A 1095 22.29 13.41 -22.53
C HIS A 1095 22.82 12.27 -23.42
N GLN A 1096 23.09 12.55 -24.70
CA GLN A 1096 23.53 11.53 -25.67
C GLN A 1096 24.75 10.73 -25.17
N SER A 1097 25.81 11.42 -24.72
CA SER A 1097 27.04 10.74 -24.27
C SER A 1097 26.84 9.88 -23.02
N ALA A 1098 25.96 10.32 -22.11
CA ALA A 1098 25.61 9.56 -20.90
C ALA A 1098 24.83 8.29 -21.26
N LEU A 1099 23.95 8.37 -22.25
CA LEU A 1099 23.20 7.23 -22.75
C LEU A 1099 24.10 6.25 -23.52
N ASP A 1100 25.01 6.74 -24.36
CA ASP A 1100 25.99 5.90 -25.05
C ASP A 1100 26.85 5.13 -24.04
N SER A 1101 27.28 5.82 -22.97
CA SER A 1101 28.01 5.24 -21.84
C SER A 1101 27.19 4.16 -21.10
N LEU A 1102 25.90 4.41 -20.85
CA LEU A 1102 24.99 3.44 -20.23
C LEU A 1102 24.84 2.19 -21.10
N TYR A 1103 24.56 2.35 -22.40
CA TYR A 1103 24.36 1.22 -23.31
C TYR A 1103 25.64 0.42 -23.51
N LEU A 1104 26.81 1.06 -23.56
CA LEU A 1104 28.09 0.36 -23.59
C LEU A 1104 28.30 -0.48 -22.31
N ARG A 1105 27.98 0.08 -21.14
CA ARG A 1105 28.05 -0.60 -19.85
C ARG A 1105 27.09 -1.79 -19.79
N ILE A 1106 25.83 -1.61 -20.21
CA ILE A 1106 24.81 -2.67 -20.22
C ILE A 1106 25.21 -3.80 -21.19
N LYS A 1107 25.77 -3.48 -22.36
CA LYS A 1107 26.31 -4.49 -23.30
C LYS A 1107 27.44 -5.33 -22.68
N PHE A 1108 28.34 -4.69 -21.92
CA PHE A 1108 29.36 -5.43 -21.17
C PHE A 1108 28.73 -6.34 -20.12
N ILE A 1109 27.83 -5.82 -19.29
CA ILE A 1109 27.19 -6.57 -18.20
C ILE A 1109 26.43 -7.77 -18.75
N HIS A 1110 25.58 -7.59 -19.76
CA HIS A 1110 24.76 -8.65 -20.36
C HIS A 1110 25.52 -9.55 -21.35
N SER A 1111 26.85 -9.39 -21.49
CA SER A 1111 27.64 -10.25 -22.39
C SER A 1111 27.71 -11.70 -21.92
N HIS A 1112 27.70 -11.94 -20.60
CA HIS A 1112 27.72 -13.28 -20.01
C HIS A 1112 27.25 -13.26 -18.54
N PRO A 1113 26.48 -14.26 -18.05
CA PRO A 1113 26.03 -14.31 -16.64
C PRO A 1113 27.16 -14.20 -15.59
N ALA A 1114 28.31 -14.82 -15.86
CA ALA A 1114 29.51 -14.67 -15.04
C ALA A 1114 30.08 -13.24 -15.01
N VAL A 1115 30.00 -12.49 -16.13
CA VAL A 1115 30.40 -11.08 -16.21
C VAL A 1115 29.41 -10.21 -15.43
N THR A 1116 28.10 -10.46 -15.57
CA THR A 1116 27.05 -9.80 -14.76
C THR A 1116 27.35 -9.96 -13.27
N PHE A 1117 27.65 -11.19 -12.83
CA PHE A 1117 27.92 -11.49 -11.42
C PHE A 1117 29.20 -10.82 -10.93
N TRP A 1118 30.27 -10.84 -11.74
CA TRP A 1118 31.52 -10.16 -11.42
C TRP A 1118 31.31 -8.65 -11.24
N PHE A 1119 30.58 -8.03 -12.17
CA PHE A 1119 30.26 -6.61 -12.10
C PHE A 1119 29.47 -6.28 -10.83
N VAL A 1120 28.35 -6.98 -10.58
CA VAL A 1120 27.47 -6.77 -9.42
C VAL A 1120 28.25 -6.94 -8.11
N PHE A 1121 29.11 -7.95 -8.01
CA PHE A 1121 29.93 -8.18 -6.81
C PHE A 1121 30.83 -6.99 -6.49
N TRP A 1122 31.59 -6.48 -7.48
CA TRP A 1122 32.53 -5.40 -7.24
C TRP A 1122 31.86 -4.03 -7.10
N ASP A 1123 30.75 -3.81 -7.82
CA ASP A 1123 29.88 -2.65 -7.62
C ASP A 1123 29.36 -2.60 -6.18
N ASP A 1124 28.85 -3.71 -5.65
CA ASP A 1124 28.33 -3.78 -4.28
C ASP A 1124 29.43 -3.62 -3.22
N VAL A 1125 30.62 -4.19 -3.46
CA VAL A 1125 31.80 -3.98 -2.60
C VAL A 1125 32.10 -2.49 -2.48
N TYR A 1126 32.12 -1.76 -3.59
CA TYR A 1126 32.37 -0.31 -3.56
C TYR A 1126 31.20 0.44 -2.91
N ALA A 1127 29.95 0.12 -3.26
CA ALA A 1127 28.76 0.79 -2.72
C ALA A 1127 28.69 0.71 -1.19
N ARG A 1128 28.95 -0.47 -0.59
CA ARG A 1128 28.80 -0.69 0.87
C ARG A 1128 30.06 -0.43 1.68
N ASN A 1129 31.23 -0.38 1.03
CA ASN A 1129 32.53 -0.38 1.72
C ASN A 1129 33.51 0.68 1.18
N GLY A 1130 33.14 1.47 0.17
CA GLY A 1130 34.02 2.46 -0.48
C GLY A 1130 34.57 3.54 0.45
N GLU A 1131 33.86 3.89 1.52
CA GLU A 1131 34.33 4.86 2.52
C GLU A 1131 35.42 4.30 3.46
N MET A 1132 35.64 2.99 3.47
CA MET A 1132 36.68 2.36 4.31
C MET A 1132 38.07 2.83 3.87
N LYS A 1133 38.96 3.09 4.83
CA LYS A 1133 40.31 3.62 4.59
C LYS A 1133 41.12 2.77 3.61
N GLY A 1134 40.93 1.45 3.60
CA GLY A 1134 41.60 0.53 2.67
C GLY A 1134 41.14 0.71 1.22
N ILE A 1135 39.82 0.73 0.99
CA ILE A 1135 39.22 0.83 -0.34
C ILE A 1135 39.32 2.27 -0.86
N ARG A 1136 39.10 3.28 0.00
CA ARG A 1136 39.22 4.70 -0.34
C ARG A 1136 40.61 5.09 -0.88
N LYS A 1137 41.68 4.45 -0.38
CA LYS A 1137 43.05 4.66 -0.90
C LYS A 1137 43.23 4.15 -2.33
N CYS A 1138 42.48 3.12 -2.70
CA CYS A 1138 42.45 2.53 -4.03
C CYS A 1138 41.16 2.90 -4.76
N LYS A 1139 40.56 4.07 -4.49
CA LYS A 1139 39.25 4.46 -5.02
C LYS A 1139 39.17 4.26 -6.55
N ALA A 1140 40.21 4.67 -7.27
CA ALA A 1140 40.30 4.55 -8.73
C ALA A 1140 40.16 3.10 -9.27
N ASP A 1141 40.52 2.12 -8.44
CA ASP A 1141 40.50 0.70 -8.81
C ASP A 1141 39.12 0.03 -8.58
N PHE A 1142 38.29 0.61 -7.71
CA PHE A 1142 37.02 0.00 -7.27
C PHE A 1142 35.78 0.78 -7.69
N GLU A 1143 35.89 2.08 -7.95
CA GLU A 1143 34.76 2.92 -8.33
C GLU A 1143 34.24 2.56 -9.73
N PRO A 1144 32.98 2.13 -9.89
CA PRO A 1144 32.44 1.70 -11.19
C PRO A 1144 32.45 2.76 -12.29
N LEU A 1145 32.57 4.05 -11.95
CA LEU A 1145 32.72 5.15 -12.91
C LEU A 1145 34.13 5.28 -13.47
N GLN A 1146 35.10 4.54 -12.93
CA GLN A 1146 36.45 4.53 -13.45
C GLN A 1146 36.54 3.46 -14.54
N PRO A 1147 36.95 3.81 -15.77
CA PRO A 1147 37.04 2.84 -16.87
C PRO A 1147 38.01 1.69 -16.58
N THR A 1148 39.00 1.94 -15.71
CA THR A 1148 40.01 0.96 -15.28
C THR A 1148 39.60 0.15 -14.05
N ALA A 1149 38.37 0.30 -13.55
CA ALA A 1149 37.91 -0.38 -12.34
C ALA A 1149 37.86 -1.90 -12.51
N ILE A 1150 38.06 -2.62 -11.39
CA ILE A 1150 38.07 -4.08 -11.36
C ILE A 1150 36.76 -4.72 -11.85
N CYS A 1151 35.62 -4.02 -11.72
CA CYS A 1151 34.33 -4.51 -12.18
C CYS A 1151 34.25 -4.74 -13.70
N TYR A 1152 35.11 -4.08 -14.50
CA TYR A 1152 35.21 -4.28 -15.96
C TYR A 1152 36.29 -5.27 -16.38
N HIS A 1153 37.12 -5.72 -15.44
CA HIS A 1153 38.28 -6.57 -15.72
C HIS A 1153 38.10 -7.90 -14.99
N VAL A 1154 37.43 -8.85 -15.65
CA VAL A 1154 37.24 -10.20 -15.09
C VAL A 1154 38.59 -10.90 -15.00
N MET A 1155 38.94 -11.35 -13.79
CA MET A 1155 40.25 -11.97 -13.53
C MET A 1155 40.09 -13.44 -13.14
N ARG A 1156 41.13 -14.23 -13.42
CA ARG A 1156 41.27 -15.55 -12.82
C ARG A 1156 41.73 -15.38 -11.37
N ARG A 1157 41.45 -16.38 -10.54
CA ARG A 1157 41.76 -16.34 -9.10
C ARG A 1157 43.22 -15.99 -8.77
N PRO A 1158 44.25 -16.62 -9.38
CA PRO A 1158 45.63 -16.28 -9.08
C PRO A 1158 45.97 -14.82 -9.41
N ASP A 1159 45.40 -14.29 -10.49
CA ASP A 1159 45.62 -12.92 -10.95
C ASP A 1159 44.94 -11.92 -10.00
N LEU A 1160 43.72 -12.22 -9.54
CA LEU A 1160 43.02 -11.39 -8.56
C LEU A 1160 43.75 -11.38 -7.20
N GLU A 1161 44.22 -12.53 -6.72
CA GLU A 1161 44.96 -12.61 -5.46
C GLU A 1161 46.26 -11.80 -5.52
N SER A 1162 46.99 -11.89 -6.65
CA SER A 1162 48.16 -11.05 -6.92
C SER A 1162 47.81 -9.56 -6.96
N TRP A 1163 46.72 -9.20 -7.64
CA TRP A 1163 46.24 -7.82 -7.76
C TRP A 1163 45.84 -7.20 -6.40
N LEU A 1164 45.16 -7.96 -5.54
CA LEU A 1164 44.79 -7.54 -4.19
C LEU A 1164 45.98 -7.52 -3.23
N CYS A 1165 46.94 -8.44 -3.39
CA CYS A 1165 48.17 -8.49 -2.60
C CYS A 1165 49.03 -7.23 -2.81
N LYS A 1166 49.21 -6.82 -4.08
CA LYS A 1166 49.90 -5.56 -4.44
C LYS A 1166 49.29 -4.33 -3.75
N ARG A 1167 47.97 -4.35 -3.55
CA ARG A 1167 47.21 -3.27 -2.88
C ARG A 1167 47.10 -3.43 -1.37
N ARG A 1168 47.71 -4.48 -0.81
CA ARG A 1168 47.68 -4.82 0.63
C ARG A 1168 46.27 -5.06 1.17
N LEU A 1169 45.38 -5.65 0.37
CA LEU A 1169 43.98 -5.89 0.72
C LEU A 1169 43.67 -7.36 1.11
N VAL A 1170 44.59 -8.30 0.84
CA VAL A 1170 44.45 -9.75 1.13
C VAL A 1170 45.17 -10.17 2.42
N GLY A 1171 44.52 -11.01 3.22
CA GLY A 1171 45.09 -11.64 4.43
C GLY A 1171 44.03 -12.08 5.45
N ASN A 1172 44.41 -12.86 6.47
CA ASN A 1172 43.48 -13.41 7.47
C ASN A 1172 42.75 -12.35 8.33
N HIS A 1173 43.35 -11.17 8.49
CA HIS A 1173 42.77 -10.01 9.21
C HIS A 1173 42.61 -8.79 8.28
N ARG A 1174 42.54 -9.01 6.97
CA ARG A 1174 42.34 -7.95 5.98
C ARG A 1174 40.98 -8.11 5.30
N LEU A 1175 40.65 -7.12 4.47
CA LEU A 1175 39.35 -6.96 3.82
C LEU A 1175 38.94 -8.20 3.00
N PHE A 1176 39.88 -8.79 2.26
CA PHE A 1176 39.63 -9.99 1.46
C PHE A 1176 40.39 -11.19 2.04
N HIS A 1177 39.65 -12.13 2.63
CA HIS A 1177 40.18 -13.39 3.16
C HIS A 1177 39.85 -14.57 2.22
N SER A 1178 40.60 -15.67 2.31
CA SER A 1178 40.43 -16.85 1.42
C SER A 1178 38.98 -17.29 1.29
N ARG A 1179 38.25 -17.43 2.40
CA ARG A 1179 36.84 -17.89 2.38
C ARG A 1179 35.90 -17.02 1.54
N LEU A 1180 36.16 -15.72 1.42
CA LEU A 1180 35.34 -14.81 0.62
C LEU A 1180 35.66 -15.01 -0.87
N LEU A 1181 36.94 -15.17 -1.20
CA LEU A 1181 37.38 -15.47 -2.56
C LEU A 1181 36.91 -16.87 -3.01
N ASP A 1182 36.96 -17.86 -2.12
CA ASP A 1182 36.40 -19.19 -2.37
C ASP A 1182 34.91 -19.11 -2.73
N LEU A 1183 34.15 -18.32 -1.97
CA LEU A 1183 32.72 -18.09 -2.23
C LEU A 1183 32.49 -17.36 -3.56
N LEU A 1184 33.28 -16.31 -3.85
CA LEU A 1184 33.23 -15.56 -5.11
C LEU A 1184 33.43 -16.49 -6.32
N TYR A 1185 34.53 -17.23 -6.36
CA TYR A 1185 34.85 -18.08 -7.49
C TYR A 1185 33.96 -19.33 -7.57
N SER A 1186 33.48 -19.86 -6.44
CA SER A 1186 32.46 -20.93 -6.46
C SER A 1186 31.17 -20.46 -7.14
N GLN A 1187 30.72 -19.24 -6.84
CA GLN A 1187 29.52 -18.67 -7.46
C GLN A 1187 29.73 -18.23 -8.91
N MET A 1188 30.93 -17.76 -9.24
CA MET A 1188 31.31 -17.41 -10.61
C MET A 1188 31.41 -18.65 -11.50
N ASN A 1189 32.02 -19.74 -11.02
CA ASN A 1189 32.16 -20.98 -11.77
C ASN A 1189 30.81 -21.63 -12.08
N LYS A 1190 29.87 -21.65 -11.12
CA LYS A 1190 28.49 -22.10 -11.38
C LYS A 1190 27.87 -21.40 -12.59
N ARG A 1191 28.01 -20.08 -12.65
CA ARG A 1191 27.50 -19.24 -13.74
C ARG A 1191 28.31 -19.32 -15.04
N LEU A 1192 29.52 -19.87 -14.99
CA LEU A 1192 30.28 -20.23 -16.19
C LEU A 1192 29.78 -21.55 -16.78
N GLU A 1193 29.24 -22.45 -15.95
CA GLU A 1193 28.71 -23.76 -16.31
C GLU A 1193 27.22 -23.70 -16.72
N ASP A 1194 26.44 -22.77 -16.16
CA ASP A 1194 24.98 -22.60 -16.37
C ASP A 1194 24.54 -22.22 -17.81
N LYS A 1195 25.46 -22.14 -18.78
CA LYS A 1195 25.10 -22.02 -20.22
C LYS A 1195 24.77 -23.36 -20.89
N ASN A 1196 24.83 -24.46 -20.14
CA ASN A 1196 24.47 -25.82 -20.56
C ASN A 1196 23.05 -26.26 -20.14
N ALA A 1197 22.19 -25.35 -19.67
CA ALA A 1197 20.83 -25.65 -19.19
C ALA A 1197 19.77 -24.80 -19.87
#